data_AF-A0A254SYK0-F1
#
_entry.id   AF-A0A254SYK0-F1
#
_cell.length_a   1.000
_cell.length_b   1.000
_cell.length_c   1.000
_cell.angle_alpha   90.00
_cell.angle_beta   90.00
_cell.angle_gamma   90.00
#
_symmetry.space_group_name_H-M   'P 1'
#
loop_
_entity.id
_entity.type
_entity.pdbx_description
1 polymer ?
#
loop_
_entity_poly.entity_id
_entity_poly.type
_entity_poly.pdbx_seq_one_letter_code
_entity_poly.pdbx_strand_id
1 'polypeptide(L)'
;MKLNSVKRLALSAALFGLVGVVTSQAVPVDPENQRELDIIIRDFSVIHPDFENFQEEAYNSINHGGECIGKSCVGEFPSTWNITYSADAEWTTRRSNYPLYGCGNTQTPEYGIAVGVNGYPHDIKSPSGAESTTPDYVRSVIDQTGYAWYGEFKDCAYDAKLNPLGLKVMRGLVADLCSDASGSWSAKMKDDQKSCSKTCKTHSWSQIVYTTPGMVKQKLVFPPDPGNCSADDPTKCALDMYEPIIEKNRPACDNGYFEQWYLDVPGTNMRTNTILTLDKDAADPAYFEIDRNWNNGGYFPLDSLDDNQLRVMNNNALVFPFMKENQFGPQSLSIFCPPYSYQWASSQTDYLGSETSALCNAWLASGGPKNPDAAIAAALSGAGKNGNMGLRHLRNYGFTMMGYAAFKYKKGKKEVFKFTGDDDMWIFVDGVLVVDLGGTHLAAAGTADMDYLSQMGHGCHAGDPLLDSCAVKLDADGSWLNDSWHHLHFFYADRQSDGSNLRIRSSLSELAPSRYGQPAIGSVSAKLDSNGNQTVTMFLNTTLNPETVQNLATFGSTVPAIIVMRTETDPATGTKTVKTYGYYVTSVKEGASMGSAGVQYTFEGVLMDENGKVAENPIIVGGDKIAFNSPYDQEFVNSDEYGIQKADYAAQGIDEATWNSLIAWNKKMTFKITSSSGKSVVGYPDTPEDWPNAEFRAPTIISPFVLDSAIVRPDFTNQANILTNIAESHDGELPLDYTGDLLFTSVPSGVGKDNNPLALTSDEKKLFSQTSADGSVNGVTKAYVGGQESPTSMCYSANGTESCFSVSYPVMGPFRINVRVFDHLGHFVSQYQKSMNEDQFHAALGAAQGSCDDGSKYYGETGAGFISVKMYPVSQNGRAVATGPYIYQVTFIQEAYRPCIKSGNGTYAQTVYYSRTSETYRRGYKRAKNK
;
A
#
# COMPACT_ATOMS: atom_id res chain seq x y z
N MET A 1 0.35 -30.12 23.40
CA MET A 1 1.60 -30.51 22.69
C MET A 1 1.29 -30.49 21.19
N LYS A 2 2.19 -29.89 20.39
CA LYS A 2 2.07 -29.47 18.97
C LYS A 2 1.53 -28.05 18.73
N LEU A 3 2.31 -27.07 19.18
CA LEU A 3 2.44 -25.76 18.54
C LEU A 3 3.90 -25.58 18.08
N ASN A 4 4.09 -24.75 17.05
CA ASN A 4 5.34 -24.19 16.53
C ASN A 4 6.13 -25.00 15.49
N SER A 5 5.80 -24.75 14.22
CA SER A 5 6.73 -24.93 13.08
C SER A 5 6.74 -23.75 12.10
N VAL A 6 6.01 -22.65 12.37
CA VAL A 6 5.80 -21.56 11.38
C VAL A 6 6.81 -20.40 11.50
N LYS A 7 7.64 -20.33 12.55
CA LYS A 7 8.55 -19.17 12.79
C LYS A 7 9.94 -19.22 12.15
N ARG A 8 10.17 -19.99 11.07
CA ARG A 8 11.51 -20.06 10.42
C ARG A 8 11.64 -19.61 8.96
N LEU A 9 10.61 -18.99 8.37
CA LEU A 9 10.66 -18.54 6.96
C LEU A 9 10.74 -17.01 6.73
N ALA A 10 10.93 -16.20 7.79
CA ALA A 10 11.06 -14.75 7.64
C ALA A 10 12.49 -14.27 7.27
N LEU A 11 13.45 -15.17 7.02
CA LEU A 11 14.84 -14.84 6.70
C LEU A 11 15.21 -15.24 5.27
N SER A 12 14.35 -14.93 4.30
CA SER A 12 14.62 -15.13 2.86
C SER A 12 13.93 -14.11 1.94
N ALA A 13 13.18 -13.15 2.48
CA ALA A 13 12.45 -12.13 1.70
C ALA A 13 13.35 -11.04 1.09
N ALA A 14 14.67 -11.11 1.29
CA ALA A 14 15.62 -10.11 0.79
C ALA A 14 16.14 -10.36 -0.64
N LEU A 15 15.61 -11.35 -1.39
CA LEU A 15 16.13 -11.66 -2.73
C LEU A 15 15.14 -11.76 -3.88
N PHE A 16 13.82 -11.66 -3.68
CA PHE A 16 12.87 -11.71 -4.81
C PHE A 16 11.60 -10.88 -4.52
N GLY A 17 11.43 -9.78 -5.27
CA GLY A 17 10.15 -9.22 -5.74
C GLY A 17 9.06 -8.73 -4.78
N LEU A 18 9.16 -8.90 -3.46
CA LEU A 18 8.03 -8.67 -2.53
C LEU A 18 8.11 -7.38 -1.69
N VAL A 19 9.06 -6.47 -1.96
CA VAL A 19 9.20 -5.21 -1.20
C VAL A 19 8.13 -4.15 -1.58
N GLY A 20 7.24 -4.44 -2.52
CA GLY A 20 6.29 -3.46 -3.06
C GLY A 20 4.99 -3.25 -2.29
N VAL A 21 4.65 -4.07 -1.28
CA VAL A 21 3.39 -3.84 -0.52
C VAL A 21 3.75 -3.19 0.80
N VAL A 22 3.55 -1.87 0.84
CA VAL A 22 3.57 -1.04 2.04
C VAL A 22 2.58 -1.65 3.04
N THR A 23 3.07 -2.37 4.06
CA THR A 23 2.23 -2.80 5.20
C THR A 23 2.02 -1.61 6.13
N SER A 24 1.21 -0.68 5.66
CA SER A 24 0.56 0.36 6.45
C SER A 24 -0.90 0.24 6.13
N GLN A 25 -1.79 0.15 7.09
CA GLN A 25 -3.22 0.25 6.79
C GLN A 25 -3.55 1.74 6.79
N ALA A 26 -3.45 2.35 5.60
CA ALA A 26 -4.01 3.67 5.38
C ALA A 26 -5.52 3.53 5.46
N VAL A 27 -6.08 4.24 6.42
CA VAL A 27 -7.51 4.35 6.65
C VAL A 27 -8.09 5.28 5.56
N PRO A 28 -9.07 4.87 4.73
CA PRO A 28 -9.97 5.82 4.08
C PRO A 28 -10.54 6.80 5.11
N VAL A 29 -11.21 7.90 4.72
CA VAL A 29 -11.79 8.82 5.72
C VAL A 29 -12.70 8.09 6.72
N ASP A 30 -13.28 6.96 6.27
CA ASP A 30 -13.93 5.94 7.07
C ASP A 30 -13.58 4.55 6.49
N PRO A 31 -12.66 3.77 7.09
CA PRO A 31 -12.17 2.48 6.58
C PRO A 31 -13.22 1.38 6.71
N GLU A 32 -14.18 1.52 7.62
CA GLU A 32 -15.31 0.61 7.70
C GLU A 32 -16.33 0.87 6.60
N ASN A 33 -16.43 2.13 6.14
CA ASN A 33 -17.45 2.58 5.21
C ASN A 33 -16.97 3.06 3.85
N GLN A 34 -15.66 3.05 3.56
CA GLN A 34 -15.12 3.45 2.25
C GLN A 34 -14.00 2.54 1.75
N ARG A 35 -13.83 2.49 0.44
CA ARG A 35 -12.67 1.89 -0.23
C ARG A 35 -12.10 2.89 -1.24
N GLU A 36 -10.78 2.99 -1.31
CA GLU A 36 -10.10 3.88 -2.26
C GLU A 36 -9.39 3.05 -3.34
N LEU A 37 -9.57 3.42 -4.60
CA LEU A 37 -8.82 2.90 -5.74
C LEU A 37 -7.96 4.03 -6.29
N ASP A 38 -6.70 3.76 -6.62
CA ASP A 38 -5.86 4.72 -7.31
C ASP A 38 -6.35 4.90 -8.73
N ILE A 39 -6.50 6.15 -9.21
CA ILE A 39 -6.87 6.40 -10.59
C ILE A 39 -5.95 7.44 -11.25
N ILE A 40 -5.64 7.18 -12.52
CA ILE A 40 -4.97 8.10 -13.43
C ILE A 40 -5.95 8.42 -14.55
N ILE A 41 -6.35 9.68 -14.62
CA ILE A 41 -7.28 10.17 -15.63
C ILE A 41 -6.48 10.91 -16.69
N ARG A 42 -6.80 10.66 -17.96
CA ARG A 42 -6.28 11.41 -19.10
C ARG A 42 -7.44 12.09 -19.80
N ASP A 43 -7.45 13.41 -19.71
CA ASP A 43 -8.45 14.28 -20.34
C ASP A 43 -8.01 14.60 -21.77
N PHE A 44 -8.90 14.43 -22.74
CA PHE A 44 -8.69 14.65 -24.17
C PHE A 44 -9.52 15.84 -24.66
N SER A 45 -9.02 16.51 -25.69
CA SER A 45 -9.87 17.47 -26.40
C SER A 45 -10.93 16.74 -27.24
N VAL A 46 -12.14 17.30 -27.33
CA VAL A 46 -13.24 16.75 -28.15
C VAL A 46 -12.94 16.69 -29.66
N ILE A 47 -11.86 17.33 -30.12
CA ILE A 47 -11.38 17.19 -31.50
C ILE A 47 -10.60 15.89 -31.75
N HIS A 48 -10.27 15.14 -30.70
CA HIS A 48 -9.52 13.89 -30.84
C HIS A 48 -10.33 12.85 -31.65
N PRO A 49 -9.77 12.22 -32.70
CA PRO A 49 -10.55 11.40 -33.63
C PRO A 49 -11.26 10.17 -33.04
N ASP A 50 -10.80 9.68 -31.89
CA ASP A 50 -11.36 8.51 -31.20
C ASP A 50 -12.48 8.87 -30.19
N PHE A 51 -12.69 10.16 -29.86
CA PHE A 51 -13.69 10.65 -28.90
C PHE A 51 -14.82 11.43 -29.59
N GLU A 52 -15.96 11.58 -28.92
CA GLU A 52 -17.23 12.11 -29.46
C GLU A 52 -17.65 11.38 -30.76
N ASN A 53 -17.52 10.05 -30.69
CA ASN A 53 -17.62 9.18 -31.85
C ASN A 53 -18.99 8.48 -31.91
N PHE A 54 -19.89 9.03 -32.72
CA PHE A 54 -21.18 8.42 -33.02
C PHE A 54 -21.10 7.32 -34.09
N GLN A 55 -20.29 6.28 -33.90
CA GLN A 55 -20.07 5.23 -34.92
C GLN A 55 -21.36 4.48 -35.26
N GLU A 56 -22.14 4.15 -34.22
CA GLU A 56 -23.49 3.59 -34.36
C GLU A 56 -24.39 4.48 -35.20
N GLU A 57 -24.43 5.76 -34.86
CA GLU A 57 -25.35 6.68 -35.51
C GLU A 57 -24.92 7.02 -36.95
N ALA A 58 -23.61 6.98 -37.21
CA ALA A 58 -23.09 7.06 -38.55
C ALA A 58 -23.56 5.87 -39.39
N TYR A 59 -23.47 4.65 -38.86
CA TYR A 59 -24.01 3.47 -39.54
C TYR A 59 -25.52 3.62 -39.80
N ASN A 60 -26.28 4.09 -38.81
CA ASN A 60 -27.71 4.29 -38.94
C ASN A 60 -28.04 5.34 -40.02
N SER A 61 -27.38 6.49 -40.01
CA SER A 61 -27.59 7.57 -40.99
C SER A 61 -27.12 7.20 -42.40
N ILE A 62 -26.01 6.45 -42.54
CA ILE A 62 -25.48 6.02 -43.85
C ILE A 62 -26.40 4.99 -44.50
N ASN A 63 -26.94 4.04 -43.72
CA ASN A 63 -27.70 2.92 -44.28
C ASN A 63 -29.22 3.17 -44.29
N HIS A 64 -29.74 4.00 -43.40
CA HIS A 64 -31.18 4.29 -43.25
C HIS A 64 -31.52 5.78 -43.43
N GLY A 65 -30.58 6.58 -43.93
CA GLY A 65 -30.79 8.01 -44.21
C GLY A 65 -31.99 8.23 -45.13
N GLY A 66 -32.89 9.12 -44.74
CA GLY A 66 -34.13 9.41 -45.46
C GLY A 66 -35.31 8.47 -45.14
N GLU A 67 -35.10 7.40 -44.36
CA GLU A 67 -36.20 6.60 -43.81
C GLU A 67 -36.97 7.40 -42.75
N CYS A 68 -38.30 7.27 -42.74
CA CYS A 68 -39.17 8.04 -41.85
C CYS A 68 -40.10 7.15 -41.04
N ILE A 69 -40.23 7.45 -39.75
CA ILE A 69 -41.25 6.90 -38.85
C ILE A 69 -42.25 8.02 -38.54
N GLY A 70 -43.42 7.95 -39.18
CA GLY A 70 -44.43 9.01 -39.08
C GLY A 70 -43.98 10.31 -39.75
N LYS A 71 -43.77 11.37 -38.97
CA LYS A 71 -43.29 12.70 -39.46
C LYS A 71 -41.79 12.93 -39.20
N SER A 72 -41.12 11.96 -38.60
CA SER A 72 -39.72 12.03 -38.18
C SER A 72 -38.88 11.18 -39.12
N CYS A 73 -37.77 11.73 -39.64
CA CYS A 73 -36.90 11.03 -40.59
C CYS A 73 -35.45 11.02 -40.12
N VAL A 74 -34.73 9.94 -40.40
CA VAL A 74 -33.29 9.83 -40.17
C VAL A 74 -32.57 10.76 -41.14
N GLY A 75 -31.66 11.59 -40.64
CA GLY A 75 -30.82 12.44 -41.49
C GLY A 75 -29.97 11.60 -42.45
N GLU A 76 -29.87 12.02 -43.71
CA GLU A 76 -29.02 11.40 -44.73
C GLU A 76 -27.58 11.92 -44.64
N PHE A 77 -26.61 11.00 -44.69
CA PHE A 77 -25.19 11.34 -44.83
C PHE A 77 -24.81 11.57 -46.31
N PRO A 78 -24.00 12.60 -46.64
CA PRO A 78 -23.50 13.67 -45.77
C PRO A 78 -24.42 14.89 -45.70
N SER A 79 -25.54 14.91 -46.43
CA SER A 79 -26.32 16.13 -46.73
C SER A 79 -26.92 16.82 -45.50
N THR A 80 -27.25 16.05 -44.46
CA THR A 80 -27.88 16.55 -43.23
C THR A 80 -26.93 16.66 -42.04
N TRP A 81 -25.64 16.39 -42.26
CA TRP A 81 -24.61 16.38 -41.23
C TRP A 81 -23.97 17.77 -41.07
N ASN A 82 -23.47 18.03 -39.86
CA ASN A 82 -22.65 19.21 -39.61
C ASN A 82 -21.35 19.12 -40.44
N ILE A 83 -20.96 20.22 -41.07
CA ILE A 83 -19.82 20.28 -41.98
C ILE A 83 -18.50 19.89 -41.30
N THR A 84 -18.35 20.16 -40.00
CA THR A 84 -17.16 19.77 -39.22
C THR A 84 -16.99 18.25 -39.14
N TYR A 85 -18.07 17.49 -39.31
CA TYR A 85 -18.07 16.03 -39.34
C TYR A 85 -17.98 15.50 -40.77
N SER A 86 -18.82 16.01 -41.68
CA SER A 86 -18.91 15.47 -43.04
C SER A 86 -17.70 15.81 -43.92
N ALA A 87 -16.92 16.83 -43.58
CA ALA A 87 -15.73 17.24 -44.33
C ALA A 87 -14.42 16.61 -43.82
N ASP A 88 -14.44 15.91 -42.67
CA ASP A 88 -13.27 15.28 -42.10
C ASP A 88 -12.99 13.94 -42.78
N ALA A 89 -11.92 13.89 -43.57
CA ALA A 89 -11.57 12.73 -44.40
C ALA A 89 -11.22 11.48 -43.58
N GLU A 90 -10.57 11.66 -42.42
CA GLU A 90 -10.23 10.54 -41.54
C GLU A 90 -11.49 9.95 -40.91
N TRP A 91 -12.31 10.84 -40.36
CA TRP A 91 -13.56 10.52 -39.72
C TRP A 91 -14.52 9.81 -40.68
N THR A 92 -14.70 10.32 -41.90
CA THR A 92 -15.55 9.70 -42.93
C THR A 92 -15.03 8.34 -43.40
N THR A 93 -13.70 8.18 -43.51
CA THR A 93 -13.08 6.90 -43.91
C THR A 93 -13.34 5.79 -42.89
N ARG A 94 -13.17 6.06 -41.59
CA ARG A 94 -13.36 5.05 -40.55
C ARG A 94 -14.79 4.52 -40.50
N ARG A 95 -15.78 5.41 -40.61
CA ARG A 95 -17.21 5.08 -40.49
C ARG A 95 -17.80 4.39 -41.70
N SER A 96 -17.24 4.67 -42.87
CA SER A 96 -17.63 3.98 -44.11
C SER A 96 -17.03 2.56 -44.19
N ASN A 97 -16.02 2.24 -43.37
CA ASN A 97 -15.36 0.93 -43.33
C ASN A 97 -15.79 0.13 -42.08
N TYR A 98 -17.07 -0.20 -42.04
CA TYR A 98 -17.69 -0.90 -40.93
C TYR A 98 -17.06 -2.27 -40.59
N PRO A 99 -16.65 -3.11 -41.56
CA PRO A 99 -15.99 -4.39 -41.24
C PRO A 99 -14.69 -4.25 -40.43
N LEU A 100 -14.03 -3.09 -40.49
CA LEU A 100 -12.79 -2.82 -39.76
C LEU A 100 -13.02 -2.01 -38.49
N TYR A 101 -13.91 -1.02 -38.50
CA TYR A 101 -14.09 -0.07 -37.39
C TYR A 101 -15.45 -0.14 -36.71
N GLY A 102 -16.33 -1.08 -37.10
CA GLY A 102 -17.65 -1.26 -36.52
C GLY A 102 -17.61 -1.59 -35.03
N CYS A 103 -18.66 -1.17 -34.32
CA CYS A 103 -18.92 -1.53 -32.92
C CYS A 103 -20.04 -2.59 -32.88
N GLY A 104 -20.07 -3.41 -31.84
CA GLY A 104 -21.19 -4.30 -31.57
C GLY A 104 -22.32 -3.56 -30.86
N ASN A 105 -23.47 -3.43 -31.49
CA ASN A 105 -24.68 -2.84 -30.89
C ASN A 105 -25.96 -3.43 -31.51
N THR A 106 -27.11 -2.83 -31.23
CA THR A 106 -28.40 -3.32 -31.73
C THR A 106 -28.58 -3.16 -33.25
N GLN A 107 -27.98 -2.14 -33.88
CA GLN A 107 -28.03 -1.93 -35.33
C GLN A 107 -27.05 -2.85 -36.07
N THR A 108 -25.97 -3.28 -35.41
CA THR A 108 -24.88 -4.09 -35.99
C THR A 108 -24.47 -5.27 -35.09
N PRO A 109 -25.44 -6.11 -34.70
CA PRO A 109 -25.21 -7.21 -33.75
C PRO A 109 -24.21 -8.24 -34.28
N GLU A 110 -23.95 -8.28 -35.59
CA GLU A 110 -22.96 -9.16 -36.19
C GLU A 110 -21.52 -8.90 -35.73
N TYR A 111 -21.20 -7.69 -35.22
CA TYR A 111 -19.88 -7.36 -34.69
C TYR A 111 -19.80 -7.41 -33.16
N GLY A 112 -20.93 -7.65 -32.48
CA GLY A 112 -21.00 -7.69 -31.03
C GLY A 112 -21.17 -9.08 -30.43
N ILE A 113 -20.85 -9.22 -29.15
CA ILE A 113 -21.27 -10.32 -28.30
C ILE A 113 -22.37 -9.79 -27.38
N ALA A 114 -23.53 -10.46 -27.36
CA ALA A 114 -24.61 -10.07 -26.47
C ALA A 114 -24.23 -10.35 -25.01
N VAL A 115 -24.64 -9.49 -24.10
CA VAL A 115 -24.45 -9.68 -22.66
C VAL A 115 -25.64 -10.45 -22.09
N GLY A 116 -25.40 -11.41 -21.21
CA GLY A 116 -26.42 -12.16 -20.49
C GLY A 116 -26.91 -11.42 -19.24
N VAL A 117 -28.06 -11.83 -18.70
CA VAL A 117 -28.75 -11.14 -17.58
C VAL A 117 -27.85 -10.90 -16.36
N ASN A 118 -26.92 -11.82 -16.07
CA ASN A 118 -26.02 -11.75 -14.91
C ASN A 118 -24.70 -11.01 -15.21
N GLY A 119 -24.54 -10.38 -16.38
CA GLY A 119 -23.34 -9.63 -16.76
C GLY A 119 -22.16 -10.50 -17.23
N TYR A 120 -22.42 -11.75 -17.60
CA TYR A 120 -21.47 -12.59 -18.35
C TYR A 120 -21.84 -12.57 -19.84
N PRO A 121 -20.90 -12.88 -20.75
CA PRO A 121 -21.22 -13.03 -22.17
C PRO A 121 -22.35 -14.05 -22.39
N HIS A 122 -23.32 -13.74 -23.23
CA HIS A 122 -24.35 -14.69 -23.65
C HIS A 122 -23.78 -15.69 -24.67
N ASP A 123 -22.88 -15.21 -25.53
CA ASP A 123 -22.22 -15.97 -26.59
C ASP A 123 -20.70 -15.87 -26.47
N ILE A 124 -19.98 -16.89 -26.97
CA ILE A 124 -18.50 -16.94 -26.93
C ILE A 124 -17.86 -16.10 -28.05
N LYS A 125 -18.62 -15.85 -29.12
CA LYS A 125 -18.18 -15.14 -30.33
C LYS A 125 -19.33 -14.38 -30.99
N SER A 126 -19.00 -13.29 -31.67
CA SER A 126 -19.95 -12.55 -32.49
C SER A 126 -20.36 -13.36 -33.74
N PRO A 127 -21.47 -13.02 -34.41
CA PRO A 127 -21.85 -13.64 -35.69
C PRO A 127 -20.80 -13.48 -36.80
N SER A 128 -20.03 -12.40 -36.81
CA SER A 128 -18.88 -12.20 -37.71
C SER A 128 -17.64 -13.03 -37.34
N GLY A 129 -17.66 -13.69 -36.18
CA GLY A 129 -16.60 -14.58 -35.70
C GLY A 129 -15.55 -13.91 -34.81
N ALA A 130 -15.76 -12.67 -34.37
CA ALA A 130 -14.87 -12.01 -33.42
C ALA A 130 -15.09 -12.57 -32.00
N GLU A 131 -14.00 -12.78 -31.27
CA GLU A 131 -14.01 -13.39 -29.93
C GLU A 131 -13.36 -12.45 -28.91
N SER A 132 -13.78 -12.54 -27.65
CA SER A 132 -13.09 -11.84 -26.57
C SER A 132 -11.64 -12.33 -26.45
N THR A 133 -10.74 -11.43 -26.05
CA THR A 133 -9.33 -11.73 -25.76
C THR A 133 -9.10 -12.18 -24.32
N THR A 134 -10.15 -12.39 -23.53
CA THR A 134 -10.05 -13.05 -22.23
C THR A 134 -9.52 -14.49 -22.38
N PRO A 135 -8.81 -15.04 -21.37
CA PRO A 135 -8.36 -16.43 -21.40
C PRO A 135 -9.52 -17.41 -21.61
N ASP A 136 -9.26 -18.55 -22.24
CA ASP A 136 -10.30 -19.55 -22.57
C ASP A 136 -11.19 -19.96 -21.39
N TYR A 137 -10.60 -20.15 -20.21
CA TYR A 137 -11.36 -20.51 -19.01
C TYR A 137 -12.23 -19.37 -18.50
N VAL A 138 -11.86 -18.10 -18.70
CA VAL A 138 -12.72 -16.95 -18.37
C VAL A 138 -13.81 -16.81 -19.40
N ARG A 139 -13.44 -16.84 -20.68
CA ARG A 139 -14.35 -16.71 -21.82
C ARG A 139 -15.44 -17.80 -21.86
N SER A 140 -15.15 -18.97 -21.30
CA SER A 140 -16.11 -20.08 -21.20
C SER A 140 -17.21 -19.88 -20.15
N VAL A 141 -17.09 -18.87 -19.28
CA VAL A 141 -18.13 -18.48 -18.33
C VAL A 141 -19.17 -17.65 -19.06
N ILE A 142 -20.24 -18.30 -19.51
CA ILE A 142 -21.33 -17.69 -20.27
C ILE A 142 -22.66 -17.75 -19.52
N ASP A 143 -23.53 -16.76 -19.78
CA ASP A 143 -24.88 -16.72 -19.27
C ASP A 143 -25.91 -16.76 -20.41
N GLN A 144 -26.45 -17.95 -20.64
CA GLN A 144 -27.47 -18.22 -21.67
C GLN A 144 -28.91 -18.19 -21.12
N THR A 145 -29.11 -17.70 -19.89
CA THR A 145 -30.47 -17.65 -19.31
C THR A 145 -31.36 -16.64 -20.02
N GLY A 146 -30.77 -15.65 -20.69
CA GLY A 146 -31.43 -14.62 -21.47
C GLY A 146 -30.49 -13.44 -21.74
N TYR A 147 -31.02 -12.38 -22.33
CA TYR A 147 -30.26 -11.18 -22.68
C TYR A 147 -30.31 -10.12 -21.57
N ALA A 148 -29.21 -9.41 -21.36
CA ALA A 148 -29.22 -8.13 -20.68
C ALA A 148 -29.90 -7.09 -21.59
N TRP A 149 -30.90 -6.41 -21.04
CA TRP A 149 -31.62 -5.35 -21.73
C TRP A 149 -31.40 -4.03 -21.00
N TYR A 150 -31.07 -2.98 -21.73
CA TYR A 150 -31.01 -1.60 -21.22
C TYR A 150 -32.07 -0.76 -21.92
N GLY A 151 -32.73 0.14 -21.19
CA GLY A 151 -33.83 0.91 -21.76
C GLY A 151 -34.31 2.08 -20.90
N GLU A 152 -35.40 2.69 -21.35
CA GLU A 152 -36.09 3.78 -20.66
C GLU A 152 -37.47 3.33 -20.19
N PHE A 153 -37.81 3.71 -18.96
CA PHE A 153 -39.04 3.30 -18.29
C PHE A 153 -39.73 4.51 -17.65
N LYS A 154 -41.06 4.42 -17.52
CA LYS A 154 -41.94 5.47 -17.05
C LYS A 154 -42.75 5.03 -15.83
N ASP A 155 -43.43 6.00 -15.23
CA ASP A 155 -44.25 5.83 -14.03
C ASP A 155 -43.43 5.25 -12.87
N CYS A 156 -42.18 5.70 -12.76
CA CYS A 156 -41.26 5.25 -11.74
C CYS A 156 -41.64 5.85 -10.37
N ALA A 157 -41.58 4.99 -9.36
CA ALA A 157 -41.79 5.36 -7.97
C ALA A 157 -40.45 5.70 -7.30
N TYR A 158 -40.52 6.48 -6.22
CA TYR A 158 -39.37 6.68 -5.34
C TYR A 158 -38.88 5.32 -4.82
N ASP A 159 -37.57 5.13 -4.87
CA ASP A 159 -36.87 3.99 -4.29
C ASP A 159 -35.60 4.53 -3.64
N ALA A 160 -35.35 4.19 -2.38
CA ALA A 160 -34.25 4.79 -1.63
C ALA A 160 -32.87 4.52 -2.25
N LYS A 161 -32.73 3.44 -3.03
CA LYS A 161 -31.47 3.02 -3.66
C LYS A 161 -31.46 3.34 -5.15
N LEU A 162 -32.45 2.86 -5.89
CA LEU A 162 -32.47 2.96 -7.35
C LEU A 162 -33.02 4.30 -7.85
N ASN A 163 -33.94 4.94 -7.11
CA ASN A 163 -34.58 6.18 -7.52
C ASN A 163 -34.75 7.18 -6.35
N PRO A 164 -33.66 7.60 -5.70
CA PRO A 164 -33.72 8.46 -4.52
C PRO A 164 -34.27 9.85 -4.83
N LEU A 165 -34.22 10.27 -6.10
CA LEU A 165 -34.78 11.55 -6.56
C LEU A 165 -36.27 11.47 -6.91
N GLY A 166 -36.88 10.28 -6.87
CA GLY A 166 -38.29 10.09 -7.21
C GLY A 166 -38.63 10.45 -8.67
N LEU A 167 -37.67 10.28 -9.59
CA LEU A 167 -37.83 10.54 -11.02
C LEU A 167 -39.01 9.74 -11.58
N LYS A 168 -39.69 10.33 -12.56
CA LYS A 168 -40.83 9.69 -13.25
C LYS A 168 -40.43 8.91 -14.50
N VAL A 169 -39.25 9.24 -15.03
CA VAL A 169 -38.62 8.56 -16.17
C VAL A 169 -37.23 8.16 -15.72
N MET A 170 -36.85 6.92 -15.98
CA MET A 170 -35.54 6.38 -15.62
C MET A 170 -34.95 5.57 -16.76
N ARG A 171 -33.61 5.56 -16.86
CA ARG A 171 -32.87 4.70 -17.78
C ARG A 171 -32.01 3.70 -17.02
N GLY A 172 -31.89 2.48 -17.51
CA GLY A 172 -31.11 1.45 -16.81
C GLY A 172 -31.35 0.05 -17.34
N LEU A 173 -30.75 -0.93 -16.66
CA LEU A 173 -31.01 -2.33 -16.92
C LEU A 173 -32.48 -2.67 -16.60
N VAL A 174 -33.13 -3.40 -17.50
CA VAL A 174 -34.52 -3.85 -17.32
C VAL A 174 -34.66 -4.68 -16.05
N ALA A 175 -33.67 -5.54 -15.77
CA ALA A 175 -33.66 -6.40 -14.59
C ALA A 175 -33.71 -5.57 -13.29
N ASP A 176 -33.11 -4.39 -13.27
CA ASP A 176 -33.11 -3.52 -12.09
C ASP A 176 -34.41 -2.71 -11.99
N LEU A 177 -34.80 -2.04 -13.07
CA LEU A 177 -35.83 -0.99 -13.01
C LEU A 177 -37.24 -1.46 -13.40
N CYS A 178 -37.36 -2.50 -14.23
CA CYS A 178 -38.60 -2.83 -14.91
C CYS A 178 -39.11 -4.25 -14.60
N SER A 179 -38.34 -5.31 -14.85
CA SER A 179 -38.87 -6.69 -14.81
C SER A 179 -37.82 -7.77 -14.53
N ASP A 180 -38.09 -8.60 -13.51
CA ASP A 180 -37.33 -9.82 -13.20
C ASP A 180 -37.49 -10.93 -14.27
N ALA A 181 -38.55 -10.84 -15.08
CA ALA A 181 -38.82 -11.81 -16.15
C ALA A 181 -38.05 -11.51 -17.45
N SER A 182 -37.21 -10.48 -17.47
CA SER A 182 -36.50 -10.02 -18.67
C SER A 182 -35.59 -11.09 -19.31
N GLY A 183 -35.06 -12.03 -18.51
CA GLY A 183 -34.33 -13.19 -19.04
C GLY A 183 -35.16 -14.11 -19.93
N SER A 184 -36.49 -14.14 -19.75
CA SER A 184 -37.38 -14.95 -20.60
C SER A 184 -37.78 -14.25 -21.91
N TRP A 185 -37.39 -12.98 -22.10
CA TRP A 185 -37.76 -12.23 -23.30
C TRP A 185 -36.94 -12.70 -24.50
N SER A 186 -37.65 -13.12 -25.56
CA SER A 186 -36.98 -13.45 -26.83
C SER A 186 -36.33 -12.21 -27.45
N ALA A 187 -35.21 -12.36 -28.15
CA ALA A 187 -34.51 -11.26 -28.80
C ALA A 187 -35.38 -10.41 -29.76
N LYS A 188 -36.46 -10.98 -30.31
CA LYS A 188 -37.38 -10.30 -31.24
C LYS A 188 -38.69 -9.85 -30.58
N MET A 189 -38.78 -9.88 -29.25
CA MET A 189 -39.96 -9.45 -28.51
C MET A 189 -40.16 -7.94 -28.73
N LYS A 190 -41.38 -7.56 -29.12
CA LYS A 190 -41.73 -6.14 -29.34
C LYS A 190 -41.90 -5.42 -28.01
N ASP A 191 -41.64 -4.11 -28.01
CA ASP A 191 -41.72 -3.30 -26.79
C ASP A 191 -43.13 -3.26 -26.18
N ASP A 192 -44.19 -3.30 -26.99
CA ASP A 192 -45.58 -3.39 -26.52
C ASP A 192 -45.93 -4.72 -25.80
N GLN A 193 -45.05 -5.72 -25.89
CA GLN A 193 -45.18 -7.01 -25.19
C GLN A 193 -44.33 -7.07 -23.90
N LYS A 194 -43.46 -6.08 -23.66
CA LYS A 194 -42.54 -6.03 -22.52
C LYS A 194 -43.20 -5.31 -21.35
N SER A 195 -43.66 -6.06 -20.36
CA SER A 195 -44.30 -5.49 -19.17
C SER A 195 -43.29 -5.10 -18.09
N CYS A 196 -43.52 -3.98 -17.40
CA CYS A 196 -42.80 -3.59 -16.19
C CYS A 196 -43.64 -3.77 -14.92
N SER A 197 -43.01 -4.21 -13.84
CA SER A 197 -43.64 -4.43 -12.53
C SER A 197 -42.80 -3.96 -11.33
N LYS A 198 -41.54 -3.58 -11.52
CA LYS A 198 -40.60 -3.17 -10.45
C LYS A 198 -40.70 -1.67 -10.14
N THR A 199 -39.58 -0.96 -9.97
CA THR A 199 -39.52 0.47 -9.63
C THR A 199 -40.30 1.32 -10.63
N CYS A 200 -40.21 0.98 -11.92
CA CYS A 200 -40.98 1.56 -13.00
C CYS A 200 -42.14 0.66 -13.41
N LYS A 201 -43.25 1.27 -13.84
CA LYS A 201 -44.51 0.56 -14.16
C LYS A 201 -44.81 0.50 -15.66
N THR A 202 -44.18 1.36 -16.45
CA THR A 202 -44.43 1.45 -17.88
C THR A 202 -43.12 1.29 -18.66
N HIS A 203 -43.14 0.41 -19.66
CA HIS A 203 -42.04 0.23 -20.59
C HIS A 203 -42.11 1.29 -21.71
N SER A 204 -41.00 1.96 -22.03
CA SER A 204 -40.95 2.88 -23.17
C SER A 204 -40.20 2.25 -24.34
N TRP A 205 -38.94 1.87 -24.13
CA TRP A 205 -38.11 1.18 -25.10
C TRP A 205 -37.02 0.40 -24.37
N SER A 206 -36.49 -0.65 -25.01
CA SER A 206 -35.32 -1.37 -24.50
C SER A 206 -34.60 -2.11 -25.61
N GLN A 207 -33.28 -2.21 -25.49
CA GLN A 207 -32.42 -2.87 -26.45
C GLN A 207 -31.53 -3.91 -25.76
N ILE A 208 -31.09 -4.92 -26.52
CA ILE A 208 -30.11 -5.90 -26.04
C ILE A 208 -28.77 -5.19 -25.92
N VAL A 209 -28.07 -5.41 -24.81
CA VAL A 209 -26.73 -4.88 -24.62
C VAL A 209 -25.72 -5.77 -25.34
N TYR A 210 -24.87 -5.15 -26.16
CA TYR A 210 -23.77 -5.81 -26.86
C TYR A 210 -22.44 -5.18 -26.46
N THR A 211 -21.37 -5.98 -26.51
CA THR A 211 -19.99 -5.54 -26.37
C THR A 211 -19.22 -5.84 -27.65
N THR A 212 -18.23 -5.02 -27.97
CA THR A 212 -17.30 -5.20 -29.10
C THR A 212 -16.09 -6.01 -28.63
N PRO A 213 -15.99 -7.30 -28.97
CA PRO A 213 -14.97 -8.16 -28.37
C PRO A 213 -13.57 -7.93 -28.95
N GLY A 214 -12.56 -8.07 -28.10
CA GLY A 214 -11.16 -8.24 -28.51
C GLY A 214 -10.48 -6.96 -29.01
N MET A 215 -10.89 -5.79 -28.52
CA MET A 215 -10.22 -4.51 -28.79
C MET A 215 -8.80 -4.44 -28.22
N VAL A 216 -8.56 -5.09 -27.07
CA VAL A 216 -7.29 -5.05 -26.31
C VAL A 216 -6.66 -6.43 -26.20
N LYS A 217 -5.35 -6.50 -25.98
CA LYS A 217 -4.65 -7.78 -25.75
C LYS A 217 -5.01 -8.37 -24.39
N GLN A 218 -4.83 -9.69 -24.27
CA GLN A 218 -5.13 -10.45 -23.05
C GLN A 218 -4.29 -10.03 -21.82
N LYS A 219 -3.07 -9.52 -22.04
CA LYS A 219 -2.07 -9.33 -20.98
C LYS A 219 -1.58 -7.88 -20.97
N LEU A 220 -1.43 -7.33 -19.77
CA LEU A 220 -0.77 -6.05 -19.56
C LEU A 220 0.75 -6.22 -19.70
N VAL A 221 1.40 -5.15 -20.15
CA VAL A 221 2.86 -5.03 -20.12
C VAL A 221 3.25 -4.12 -18.96
N PHE A 222 4.03 -4.64 -18.02
CA PHE A 222 4.54 -3.87 -16.90
C PHE A 222 5.96 -3.39 -17.21
N PRO A 223 6.21 -2.07 -17.32
CA PRO A 223 7.56 -1.57 -17.45
C PRO A 223 8.35 -1.82 -16.15
N PRO A 224 9.70 -1.93 -16.24
CA PRO A 224 10.53 -1.94 -15.04
C PRO A 224 10.42 -0.59 -14.33
N ASP A 225 10.27 -0.63 -13.00
CA ASP A 225 10.22 0.52 -12.12
C ASP A 225 11.63 1.08 -11.89
N PRO A 226 12.00 2.23 -12.48
CA PRO A 226 13.35 2.78 -12.38
C PRO A 226 13.71 3.23 -10.96
N GLY A 227 12.71 3.45 -10.09
CA GLY A 227 12.91 3.80 -8.69
C GLY A 227 13.15 2.59 -7.79
N ASN A 228 12.88 1.37 -8.28
CA ASN A 228 12.93 0.14 -7.49
C ASN A 228 13.80 -0.92 -8.16
N CYS A 229 15.05 -0.56 -8.44
CA CYS A 229 16.05 -1.47 -8.98
C CYS A 229 17.00 -1.98 -7.89
N SER A 230 17.49 -3.21 -8.06
CA SER A 230 18.51 -3.78 -7.19
C SER A 230 19.76 -2.90 -7.20
N ALA A 231 20.25 -2.55 -6.01
CA ALA A 231 21.49 -1.79 -5.86
C ALA A 231 22.72 -2.53 -6.44
N ASP A 232 22.66 -3.87 -6.46
CA ASP A 232 23.73 -4.73 -6.96
C ASP A 232 23.59 -5.06 -8.46
N ASP A 233 22.40 -4.83 -9.05
CA ASP A 233 22.11 -5.10 -10.46
C ASP A 233 21.01 -4.15 -10.98
N PRO A 234 21.39 -2.99 -11.56
CA PRO A 234 20.44 -1.99 -12.06
C PRO A 234 19.57 -2.46 -13.22
N THR A 235 19.82 -3.64 -13.79
CA THR A 235 18.97 -4.24 -14.83
C THR A 235 17.83 -5.07 -14.25
N LYS A 236 17.85 -5.34 -12.95
CA LYS A 236 16.80 -6.04 -12.21
C LYS A 236 15.99 -5.05 -11.39
N CYS A 237 14.87 -4.64 -11.94
CA CYS A 237 13.92 -3.75 -11.28
C CYS A 237 12.62 -4.48 -10.98
N ALA A 238 11.93 -4.01 -9.93
CA ALA A 238 10.54 -4.38 -9.72
C ALA A 238 9.68 -3.92 -10.91
N LEU A 239 8.49 -4.49 -11.05
CA LEU A 239 7.53 -4.07 -12.07
C LEU A 239 6.76 -2.83 -11.57
N ASP A 240 6.53 -1.85 -12.45
CA ASP A 240 5.69 -0.71 -12.13
C ASP A 240 4.21 -1.10 -12.25
N MET A 241 3.59 -1.36 -11.10
CA MET A 241 2.17 -1.72 -11.01
C MET A 241 1.24 -0.52 -11.21
N TYR A 242 1.73 0.71 -11.16
CA TYR A 242 0.90 1.93 -11.23
C TYR A 242 0.78 2.49 -12.64
N GLU A 243 1.65 2.11 -13.55
CA GLU A 243 1.59 2.56 -14.96
C GLU A 243 1.75 1.38 -15.94
N PRO A 244 0.93 0.32 -15.83
CA PRO A 244 0.94 -0.76 -16.81
C PRO A 244 0.43 -0.28 -18.17
N ILE A 245 0.93 -0.91 -19.22
CA ILE A 245 0.56 -0.62 -20.61
C ILE A 245 -0.50 -1.63 -21.04
N ILE A 246 -1.70 -1.13 -21.34
CA ILE A 246 -2.72 -1.85 -22.09
C ILE A 246 -2.49 -1.66 -23.59
N GLU A 247 -2.51 -2.75 -24.36
CA GLU A 247 -2.20 -2.71 -25.79
C GLU A 247 -3.42 -3.01 -26.66
N LYS A 248 -3.54 -2.30 -27.78
CA LYS A 248 -4.51 -2.61 -28.83
C LYS A 248 -4.26 -4.00 -29.41
N ASN A 249 -5.31 -4.79 -29.57
CA ASN A 249 -5.27 -6.09 -30.24
C ASN A 249 -5.68 -5.98 -31.72
N ARG A 250 -6.75 -5.23 -32.01
CA ARG A 250 -7.22 -4.99 -33.37
C ARG A 250 -7.91 -3.63 -33.51
N PRO A 251 -7.98 -3.08 -34.73
CA PRO A 251 -8.90 -1.99 -35.03
C PRO A 251 -10.35 -2.45 -34.80
N ALA A 252 -11.10 -1.72 -34.00
CA ALA A 252 -12.55 -1.85 -33.80
C ALA A 252 -13.06 -0.65 -33.01
N CYS A 253 -14.34 -0.31 -33.20
CA CYS A 253 -15.00 0.80 -32.51
C CYS A 253 -14.16 2.08 -32.41
N ASP A 254 -13.57 2.44 -33.55
CA ASP A 254 -12.76 3.64 -33.77
C ASP A 254 -11.59 3.88 -32.81
N ASN A 255 -10.96 2.81 -32.32
CA ASN A 255 -9.73 2.84 -31.51
C ASN A 255 -8.44 3.08 -32.34
N GLY A 256 -8.51 3.95 -33.35
CA GLY A 256 -7.43 4.19 -34.30
C GLY A 256 -6.14 4.64 -33.61
N TYR A 257 -6.26 5.50 -32.59
CA TYR A 257 -5.19 6.06 -31.78
C TYR A 257 -5.16 5.50 -30.35
N PHE A 258 -5.58 4.24 -30.16
CA PHE A 258 -5.64 3.58 -28.85
C PHE A 258 -4.35 3.70 -28.01
N GLU A 259 -3.19 3.68 -28.66
CA GLU A 259 -1.89 3.87 -28.03
C GLU A 259 -1.73 5.21 -27.27
N GLN A 260 -2.61 6.19 -27.52
CA GLN A 260 -2.64 7.47 -26.82
C GLN A 260 -3.59 7.46 -25.62
N TRP A 261 -4.51 6.49 -25.54
CA TRP A 261 -5.61 6.49 -24.57
C TRP A 261 -5.10 6.45 -23.13
N TYR A 262 -4.14 5.57 -22.83
CA TYR A 262 -3.64 5.36 -21.46
C TYR A 262 -2.17 5.70 -21.29
N LEU A 263 -1.61 6.50 -22.19
CA LEU A 263 -0.24 7.01 -22.12
C LEU A 263 -0.22 8.53 -22.15
N ASP A 264 0.76 9.13 -21.48
CA ASP A 264 0.93 10.59 -21.46
C ASP A 264 1.51 11.03 -22.81
N VAL A 265 0.72 11.76 -23.60
CA VAL A 265 1.12 12.22 -24.93
C VAL A 265 1.04 13.75 -24.96
N PRO A 266 2.20 14.46 -24.93
CA PRO A 266 2.23 15.92 -24.90
C PRO A 266 1.39 16.55 -26.02
N GLY A 267 0.51 17.48 -25.65
CA GLY A 267 -0.39 18.17 -26.59
C GLY A 267 -1.62 17.37 -27.02
N THR A 268 -1.75 16.11 -26.60
CA THR A 268 -2.91 15.26 -26.91
C THR A 268 -3.81 15.08 -25.71
N ASN A 269 -3.23 14.77 -24.54
CA ASN A 269 -3.98 14.56 -23.31
C ASN A 269 -3.35 15.28 -22.11
N MET A 270 -4.15 15.49 -21.07
CA MET A 270 -3.73 16.05 -19.79
C MET A 270 -3.94 15.04 -18.66
N ARG A 271 -2.92 14.82 -17.84
CA ARG A 271 -2.91 13.82 -16.77
C ARG A 271 -3.38 14.40 -15.44
N THR A 272 -4.28 13.69 -14.78
CA THR A 272 -4.68 13.91 -13.38
C THR A 272 -4.52 12.62 -12.59
N ASN A 273 -3.78 12.66 -11.47
CA ASN A 273 -3.66 11.54 -10.53
C ASN A 273 -4.56 11.81 -9.32
N THR A 274 -5.43 10.86 -8.96
CA THR A 274 -6.34 11.02 -7.83
C THR A 274 -6.87 9.65 -7.37
N ILE A 275 -7.91 9.65 -6.53
CA ILE A 275 -8.55 8.41 -6.07
C ILE A 275 -9.99 8.33 -6.53
N LEU A 276 -10.47 7.10 -6.65
CA LEU A 276 -11.88 6.76 -6.71
C LEU A 276 -12.32 6.22 -5.35
N THR A 277 -13.26 6.90 -4.71
CA THR A 277 -13.84 6.45 -3.44
C THR A 277 -15.12 5.67 -3.70
N LEU A 278 -15.24 4.49 -3.10
CA LEU A 278 -16.43 3.64 -3.11
C LEU A 278 -16.99 3.65 -1.70
N ASP A 279 -18.24 4.08 -1.54
CA ASP A 279 -18.91 4.14 -0.25
C ASP A 279 -19.60 2.80 0.05
N LYS A 280 -19.65 2.41 1.32
CA LYS A 280 -20.32 1.19 1.75
C LYS A 280 -21.81 1.31 1.47
N ASP A 281 -22.34 0.29 0.83
CA ASP A 281 -23.76 0.21 0.51
C ASP A 281 -24.55 0.00 1.80
N ALA A 282 -25.32 1.02 2.20
CA ALA A 282 -26.13 1.00 3.40
C ALA A 282 -27.19 -0.13 3.40
N ALA A 283 -27.65 -0.56 2.22
CA ALA A 283 -28.64 -1.63 2.08
C ALA A 283 -28.00 -3.03 2.02
N ASP A 284 -26.73 -3.11 1.68
CA ASP A 284 -25.98 -4.36 1.56
C ASP A 284 -24.52 -4.14 2.01
N PRO A 285 -24.27 -4.13 3.33
CA PRO A 285 -22.99 -3.72 3.91
C PRO A 285 -21.78 -4.59 3.53
N ALA A 286 -22.01 -5.69 2.81
CA ALA A 286 -20.95 -6.50 2.22
C ALA A 286 -20.28 -5.84 1.00
N TYR A 287 -20.87 -4.77 0.46
CA TYR A 287 -20.39 -4.10 -0.75
C TYR A 287 -20.05 -2.64 -0.50
N PHE A 288 -19.08 -2.16 -1.27
CA PHE A 288 -18.73 -0.77 -1.49
C PHE A 288 -19.08 -0.42 -2.94
N GLU A 289 -19.66 0.75 -3.16
CA GLU A 289 -20.23 1.15 -4.43
C GLU A 289 -19.97 2.63 -4.70
N ILE A 290 -19.70 2.93 -5.96
CA ILE A 290 -19.95 4.24 -6.54
C ILE A 290 -20.93 4.04 -7.70
N ASP A 291 -21.96 4.86 -7.78
CA ASP A 291 -22.97 4.80 -8.82
C ASP A 291 -23.24 6.19 -9.38
N ARG A 292 -22.73 6.46 -10.58
CA ARG A 292 -22.88 7.72 -11.32
C ARG A 292 -23.50 7.37 -12.66
N ASN A 293 -24.77 7.69 -12.85
CA ASN A 293 -25.50 7.30 -14.06
C ASN A 293 -26.53 8.37 -14.44
N TRP A 294 -27.18 8.18 -15.59
CA TRP A 294 -28.17 9.13 -16.11
C TRP A 294 -29.23 9.58 -15.07
N ASN A 295 -29.64 8.70 -14.15
CA ASN A 295 -30.70 8.98 -13.18
C ASN A 295 -30.26 9.86 -12.00
N ASN A 296 -28.96 10.13 -11.83
CA ASN A 296 -28.45 10.94 -10.72
C ASN A 296 -27.60 12.13 -11.18
N GLY A 297 -27.74 12.54 -12.44
CA GLY A 297 -26.99 13.65 -13.03
C GLY A 297 -25.67 13.24 -13.67
N GLY A 298 -25.30 11.96 -13.53
CA GLY A 298 -24.38 11.17 -14.33
C GLY A 298 -23.17 11.92 -14.84
N TYR A 299 -22.12 12.02 -14.02
CA TYR A 299 -20.74 12.15 -14.51
C TYR A 299 -19.72 12.12 -13.36
N PHE A 300 -18.57 11.47 -13.59
CA PHE A 300 -17.41 11.42 -12.70
C PHE A 300 -16.18 11.02 -13.55
N PRO A 301 -14.94 11.53 -13.35
CA PRO A 301 -14.38 12.33 -12.24
C PRO A 301 -13.98 13.78 -12.63
N LEU A 302 -14.11 14.16 -13.90
CA LEU A 302 -13.62 15.45 -14.43
C LEU A 302 -14.68 16.56 -14.38
N ASP A 303 -15.80 16.35 -13.69
CA ASP A 303 -16.81 17.41 -13.61
C ASP A 303 -16.30 18.59 -12.80
N SER A 304 -16.67 19.78 -13.27
CA SER A 304 -16.46 21.05 -12.59
C SER A 304 -17.71 21.54 -11.86
N LEU A 305 -18.78 20.73 -11.90
CA LEU A 305 -20.09 21.00 -11.31
C LEU A 305 -20.40 19.94 -10.24
N ASP A 306 -20.45 20.37 -8.97
CA ASP A 306 -20.84 19.53 -7.83
C ASP A 306 -22.31 19.08 -7.93
N ASP A 307 -22.63 17.92 -7.34
CA ASP A 307 -23.95 17.32 -7.26
C ASP A 307 -25.00 18.27 -6.65
N ASN A 308 -24.57 19.23 -5.83
CA ASN A 308 -25.46 20.11 -5.07
C ASN A 308 -25.47 21.60 -5.44
N GLN A 309 -24.59 22.14 -6.31
CA GLN A 309 -24.58 23.58 -6.60
C GLN A 309 -23.99 23.96 -7.97
N LEU A 310 -24.77 24.75 -8.71
CA LEU A 310 -24.32 25.67 -9.75
C LEU A 310 -23.47 26.83 -9.18
N ARG A 311 -22.35 27.14 -9.87
CA ARG A 311 -21.71 28.46 -10.08
C ARG A 311 -20.94 29.16 -8.94
N VAL A 312 -19.73 29.63 -9.27
CA VAL A 312 -19.27 30.97 -8.86
C VAL A 312 -19.09 31.83 -10.13
N MET A 313 -20.04 32.74 -10.39
CA MET A 313 -19.78 33.86 -11.31
C MET A 313 -19.07 34.94 -10.50
N ASN A 314 -17.76 35.12 -10.73
CA ASN A 314 -17.01 36.25 -10.20
C ASN A 314 -16.69 37.18 -11.37
N ASN A 315 -17.13 38.45 -11.32
CA ASN A 315 -16.84 39.48 -12.34
C ASN A 315 -17.13 39.08 -13.81
N ASN A 316 -18.33 38.58 -14.14
CA ASN A 316 -18.72 38.18 -15.51
C ASN A 316 -17.84 37.08 -16.16
N ALA A 317 -17.02 36.37 -15.39
CA ALA A 317 -16.34 35.15 -15.84
C ALA A 317 -17.00 33.93 -15.19
N LEU A 318 -17.23 32.87 -15.97
CA LEU A 318 -17.46 31.54 -15.43
C LEU A 318 -16.17 31.11 -14.74
N VAL A 319 -16.17 31.05 -13.41
CA VAL A 319 -15.10 30.43 -12.65
C VAL A 319 -15.55 29.00 -12.39
N PHE A 320 -14.75 28.05 -12.84
CA PHE A 320 -14.86 26.65 -12.44
C PHE A 320 -13.92 26.47 -11.24
N PRO A 321 -14.40 26.66 -9.99
CA PRO A 321 -13.55 26.58 -8.80
C PRO A 321 -12.89 25.20 -8.62
N PHE A 322 -13.34 24.21 -9.39
CA PHE A 322 -12.88 22.82 -9.37
C PHE A 322 -12.15 22.39 -10.64
N MET A 323 -11.85 23.28 -11.60
CA MET A 323 -10.92 22.89 -12.68
C MET A 323 -9.57 22.60 -12.03
N LYS A 324 -9.24 21.32 -11.92
CA LYS A 324 -7.92 20.88 -11.46
C LYS A 324 -6.90 21.36 -12.48
N GLU A 325 -5.69 21.70 -12.02
CA GLU A 325 -4.57 21.95 -12.92
C GLU A 325 -4.42 20.74 -13.85
N ASN A 326 -4.24 20.97 -15.16
CA ASN A 326 -4.10 19.95 -16.21
C ASN A 326 -5.42 19.26 -16.64
N GLN A 327 -6.43 20.05 -17.01
CA GLN A 327 -7.66 19.59 -17.68
C GLN A 327 -8.06 20.56 -18.81
N PHE A 328 -8.74 20.07 -19.85
CA PHE A 328 -9.32 20.88 -20.92
C PHE A 328 -10.64 21.56 -20.49
N GLY A 329 -11.25 21.10 -19.40
CA GLY A 329 -12.52 21.61 -18.89
C GLY A 329 -13.73 21.01 -19.62
N PRO A 330 -14.95 21.49 -19.35
CA PRO A 330 -16.15 20.93 -19.95
C PRO A 330 -16.30 21.37 -21.41
N GLN A 331 -16.22 20.40 -22.32
CA GLN A 331 -16.19 20.61 -23.77
C GLN A 331 -17.46 20.12 -24.49
N SER A 332 -18.43 19.56 -23.76
CA SER A 332 -19.59 18.87 -24.35
C SER A 332 -20.87 19.08 -23.51
N LEU A 333 -22.01 18.57 -23.99
CA LEU A 333 -23.31 18.66 -23.32
C LEU A 333 -23.91 17.26 -23.10
N SER A 334 -24.40 16.99 -21.89
CA SER A 334 -25.09 15.74 -21.49
C SER A 334 -26.51 15.63 -22.09
N ILE A 335 -26.58 15.63 -23.41
CA ILE A 335 -27.80 15.48 -24.19
C ILE A 335 -27.49 14.66 -25.45
N PHE A 336 -28.36 13.72 -25.80
CA PHE A 336 -28.30 13.08 -27.12
C PHE A 336 -28.45 14.11 -28.25
N CYS A 337 -27.35 14.50 -28.89
CA CYS A 337 -27.36 15.50 -29.96
C CYS A 337 -26.35 15.11 -31.05
N PRO A 338 -26.64 14.05 -31.83
CA PRO A 338 -25.73 13.61 -32.85
C PRO A 338 -25.57 14.68 -33.93
N PRO A 339 -24.48 14.67 -34.70
CA PRO A 339 -24.12 15.72 -35.66
C PRO A 339 -24.98 15.74 -36.95
N TYR A 340 -26.14 15.10 -36.97
CA TYR A 340 -27.07 15.07 -38.09
C TYR A 340 -28.50 15.35 -37.63
N SER A 341 -29.43 15.45 -38.58
CA SER A 341 -30.86 15.64 -38.27
C SER A 341 -31.44 14.41 -37.55
N TYR A 342 -31.39 14.43 -36.22
CA TYR A 342 -31.94 13.36 -35.38
C TYR A 342 -33.47 13.38 -35.38
N GLN A 343 -34.07 12.27 -35.78
CA GLN A 343 -35.50 12.14 -36.01
C GLN A 343 -36.38 12.38 -34.77
N TRP A 344 -35.82 12.22 -33.56
CA TRP A 344 -36.52 12.47 -32.30
C TRP A 344 -36.09 13.75 -31.58
N ALA A 345 -35.25 14.59 -32.21
CA ALA A 345 -34.71 15.81 -31.58
C ALA A 345 -35.82 16.69 -31.02
N SER A 346 -36.91 16.90 -31.76
CA SER A 346 -38.03 17.78 -31.35
C SER A 346 -38.83 17.31 -30.13
N SER A 347 -38.68 16.06 -29.71
CA SER A 347 -39.37 15.46 -28.57
C SER A 347 -38.43 15.07 -27.43
N GLN A 348 -37.14 15.36 -27.57
CA GLN A 348 -36.13 14.97 -26.60
C GLN A 348 -36.28 15.78 -25.31
N THR A 349 -36.20 15.08 -24.18
CA THR A 349 -36.19 15.66 -22.84
C THR A 349 -35.00 15.13 -22.04
N ASP A 350 -34.53 15.89 -21.08
CA ASP A 350 -33.54 15.41 -20.10
C ASP A 350 -34.17 14.54 -18.99
N TYR A 351 -33.33 14.11 -18.03
CA TYR A 351 -33.75 13.30 -16.88
C TYR A 351 -34.74 13.98 -15.93
N LEU A 352 -34.90 15.31 -16.01
CA LEU A 352 -35.90 16.09 -15.28
C LEU A 352 -37.17 16.37 -16.11
N GLY A 353 -37.28 15.80 -17.32
CA GLY A 353 -38.42 15.99 -18.23
C GLY A 353 -38.46 17.36 -18.93
N SER A 354 -37.36 18.11 -18.90
CA SER A 354 -37.22 19.38 -19.61
C SER A 354 -36.80 19.15 -21.05
N GLU A 355 -37.49 19.80 -21.99
CA GLU A 355 -37.24 19.79 -23.43
C GLU A 355 -35.81 20.30 -23.77
N THR A 356 -35.04 19.56 -24.58
CA THR A 356 -33.61 19.86 -24.87
C THR A 356 -33.29 20.17 -26.34
N SER A 357 -34.26 20.14 -27.26
CA SER A 357 -34.04 20.36 -28.69
C SER A 357 -33.46 21.75 -28.98
N ALA A 358 -33.91 22.78 -28.28
CA ALA A 358 -33.39 24.13 -28.45
C ALA A 358 -31.90 24.23 -28.10
N LEU A 359 -31.49 23.52 -27.03
CA LEU A 359 -30.08 23.45 -26.61
C LEU A 359 -29.25 22.66 -27.63
N CYS A 360 -29.75 21.51 -28.10
CA CYS A 360 -29.09 20.72 -29.14
C CYS A 360 -28.88 21.55 -30.43
N ASN A 361 -29.92 22.26 -30.89
CA ASN A 361 -29.81 23.14 -32.06
C ASN A 361 -28.77 24.25 -31.87
N ALA A 362 -28.71 24.87 -30.68
CA ALA A 362 -27.71 25.89 -30.37
C ALA A 362 -26.28 25.33 -30.35
N TRP A 363 -26.11 24.09 -29.86
CA TRP A 363 -24.84 23.39 -29.85
C TRP A 363 -24.35 23.07 -31.26
N LEU A 364 -25.20 22.46 -32.09
CA LEU A 364 -24.89 22.17 -33.49
C LEU A 364 -24.58 23.46 -34.28
N ALA A 365 -25.34 24.53 -34.06
CA ALA A 365 -25.10 25.83 -34.70
C ALA A 365 -23.75 26.46 -34.30
N SER A 366 -23.23 26.13 -33.12
CA SER A 366 -21.94 26.62 -32.61
C SER A 366 -20.75 25.75 -33.06
N GLY A 367 -20.97 24.72 -33.88
CA GLY A 367 -19.94 23.80 -34.38
C GLY A 367 -20.10 22.36 -33.88
N GLY A 368 -21.00 22.12 -32.93
CA GLY A 368 -21.34 20.79 -32.44
C GLY A 368 -20.23 20.12 -31.60
N PRO A 369 -20.30 18.79 -31.43
CA PRO A 369 -19.42 18.08 -30.48
C PRO A 369 -17.94 18.01 -30.90
N LYS A 370 -17.57 18.43 -32.11
CA LYS A 370 -16.17 18.54 -32.58
C LYS A 370 -15.56 19.94 -32.45
N ASN A 371 -16.24 20.85 -31.76
CA ASN A 371 -15.71 22.18 -31.48
C ASN A 371 -15.65 22.38 -29.95
N PRO A 372 -14.46 22.49 -29.34
CA PRO A 372 -14.30 22.65 -27.89
C PRO A 372 -15.07 23.83 -27.29
N ASP A 373 -15.29 24.89 -28.08
CA ASP A 373 -15.98 26.10 -27.63
C ASP A 373 -17.51 26.01 -27.77
N ALA A 374 -18.03 25.04 -28.54
CA ALA A 374 -19.43 25.00 -28.93
C ALA A 374 -20.38 24.71 -27.74
N ALA A 375 -19.97 23.82 -26.83
CA ALA A 375 -20.77 23.48 -25.66
C ALA A 375 -20.94 24.67 -24.72
N ILE A 376 -19.85 25.40 -24.44
CA ILE A 376 -19.88 26.61 -23.61
C ILE A 376 -20.70 27.70 -24.29
N ALA A 377 -20.52 27.91 -25.60
CA ALA A 377 -21.29 28.89 -26.36
C ALA A 377 -22.80 28.58 -26.30
N ALA A 378 -23.18 27.32 -26.53
CA ALA A 378 -24.56 26.88 -26.44
C ALA A 378 -25.12 27.02 -25.02
N ALA A 379 -24.32 26.65 -24.01
CA ALA A 379 -24.73 26.72 -22.62
C ALA A 379 -25.04 28.16 -22.17
N LEU A 380 -24.30 29.15 -22.70
CA LEU A 380 -24.46 30.57 -22.39
C LEU A 380 -25.46 31.30 -23.29
N SER A 381 -25.86 30.73 -24.42
CA SER A 381 -26.71 31.38 -25.44
C SER A 381 -28.15 31.70 -25.00
N GLY A 382 -28.59 31.20 -23.84
CA GLY A 382 -29.97 31.35 -23.36
C GLY A 382 -30.98 30.36 -23.97
N ALA A 383 -30.55 29.51 -24.91
CA ALA A 383 -31.34 28.38 -25.39
C ALA A 383 -31.65 27.42 -24.22
N GLY A 384 -32.94 27.28 -23.88
CA GLY A 384 -33.41 26.43 -22.77
C GLY A 384 -33.66 27.15 -21.43
N LYS A 385 -34.57 28.13 -21.37
CA LYS A 385 -35.01 28.79 -20.12
C LYS A 385 -33.86 29.46 -19.32
N ASN A 386 -33.41 30.64 -19.78
CA ASN A 386 -32.51 31.57 -19.08
C ASN A 386 -31.05 31.07 -18.84
N GLY A 387 -30.52 30.15 -19.66
CA GLY A 387 -29.12 29.68 -19.55
C GLY A 387 -28.85 28.68 -18.40
N ASN A 388 -29.83 28.42 -17.54
CA ASN A 388 -29.72 27.40 -16.49
C ASN A 388 -29.70 25.97 -17.08
N MET A 389 -30.43 25.72 -18.17
CA MET A 389 -30.45 24.41 -18.83
C MET A 389 -29.13 24.05 -19.51
N GLY A 390 -28.47 25.03 -20.13
CA GLY A 390 -27.17 24.82 -20.73
C GLY A 390 -26.11 24.46 -19.70
N LEU A 391 -26.06 25.25 -18.62
CA LEU A 391 -25.05 25.09 -17.58
C LEU A 391 -25.20 23.83 -16.72
N ARG A 392 -26.41 23.28 -16.56
CA ARG A 392 -26.60 21.98 -15.89
C ARG A 392 -26.13 20.78 -16.73
N HIS A 393 -26.01 20.97 -18.05
CA HIS A 393 -25.66 19.92 -19.00
C HIS A 393 -24.22 20.03 -19.48
N LEU A 394 -23.52 21.10 -19.11
CA LEU A 394 -22.14 21.34 -19.50
C LEU A 394 -21.22 20.34 -18.79
N ARG A 395 -20.63 19.41 -19.55
CA ARG A 395 -19.80 18.31 -19.04
C ARG A 395 -18.49 18.21 -19.81
N ASN A 396 -17.53 17.52 -19.22
CA ASN A 396 -16.45 16.90 -19.98
C ASN A 396 -16.88 15.46 -20.29
N TYR A 397 -16.38 14.81 -21.34
CA TYR A 397 -16.67 13.40 -21.64
C TYR A 397 -15.46 12.71 -22.25
N GLY A 398 -14.63 13.45 -23.00
CA GLY A 398 -13.47 12.88 -23.66
C GLY A 398 -12.36 12.52 -22.69
N PHE A 399 -12.44 11.39 -22.01
CA PHE A 399 -11.38 10.95 -21.12
C PHE A 399 -11.20 9.45 -21.07
N THR A 400 -10.02 9.05 -20.61
CA THR A 400 -9.77 7.69 -20.17
C THR A 400 -9.34 7.69 -18.71
N MET A 401 -9.57 6.56 -18.05
CA MET A 401 -9.18 6.34 -16.67
C MET A 401 -8.56 4.97 -16.54
N MET A 402 -7.31 4.91 -16.07
CA MET A 402 -6.73 3.68 -15.54
C MET A 402 -6.91 3.69 -14.03
N GLY A 403 -7.45 2.62 -13.48
CA GLY A 403 -7.55 2.42 -12.05
C GLY A 403 -6.78 1.21 -11.57
N TYR A 404 -6.30 1.28 -10.33
CA TYR A 404 -5.46 0.27 -9.71
C TYR A 404 -5.78 0.11 -8.23
N ALA A 405 -5.76 -1.13 -7.76
CA ALA A 405 -5.63 -1.46 -6.35
C ALA A 405 -4.90 -2.80 -6.18
N ALA A 406 -4.08 -2.90 -5.13
CA ALA A 406 -3.70 -4.21 -4.61
C ALA A 406 -4.73 -4.64 -3.57
N PHE A 407 -5.18 -5.89 -3.65
CA PHE A 407 -6.17 -6.45 -2.72
C PHE A 407 -5.67 -7.78 -2.16
N LYS A 408 -6.16 -8.12 -0.99
CA LYS A 408 -5.81 -9.38 -0.33
C LYS A 408 -6.97 -10.36 -0.44
N TYR A 409 -6.70 -11.50 -1.06
CA TYR A 409 -7.72 -12.50 -1.32
C TYR A 409 -8.16 -13.21 -0.04
N LYS A 410 -9.46 -13.24 0.23
CA LYS A 410 -10.04 -14.02 1.34
C LYS A 410 -10.76 -15.26 0.81
N LYS A 411 -10.16 -16.43 1.02
CA LYS A 411 -10.61 -17.70 0.45
C LYS A 411 -12.04 -18.04 0.89
N GLY A 412 -12.92 -18.27 -0.09
CA GLY A 412 -14.31 -18.68 0.14
C GLY A 412 -15.24 -17.56 0.61
N LYS A 413 -14.79 -16.29 0.57
CA LYS A 413 -15.63 -15.12 0.88
C LYS A 413 -16.47 -14.67 -0.31
N LYS A 414 -16.30 -15.26 -1.50
CA LYS A 414 -17.02 -14.90 -2.73
C LYS A 414 -16.88 -13.42 -3.05
N GLU A 415 -15.66 -12.90 -2.90
CA GLU A 415 -15.40 -11.50 -3.18
C GLU A 415 -15.51 -11.24 -4.69
N VAL A 416 -16.11 -10.12 -5.07
CA VAL A 416 -16.32 -9.74 -6.46
C VAL A 416 -15.97 -8.28 -6.69
N PHE A 417 -15.53 -7.98 -7.91
CA PHE A 417 -15.45 -6.63 -8.45
C PHE A 417 -16.36 -6.54 -9.68
N LYS A 418 -17.35 -5.65 -9.64
CA LYS A 418 -18.37 -5.50 -10.67
C LYS A 418 -18.34 -4.10 -11.25
N PHE A 419 -18.61 -4.04 -12.54
CA PHE A 419 -18.82 -2.81 -13.28
C PHE A 419 -20.17 -2.85 -13.99
N THR A 420 -20.81 -1.70 -14.14
CA THR A 420 -21.91 -1.48 -15.08
C THR A 420 -21.77 -0.08 -15.66
N GLY A 421 -21.63 0.02 -16.98
CA GLY A 421 -21.39 1.31 -17.60
C GLY A 421 -21.06 1.26 -19.09
N ASP A 422 -20.93 2.44 -19.66
CA ASP A 422 -20.55 2.77 -21.04
C ASP A 422 -19.43 3.84 -20.98
N ASP A 423 -18.54 4.00 -21.96
CA ASP A 423 -18.50 3.33 -23.27
C ASP A 423 -17.57 2.11 -23.31
N ASP A 424 -16.45 2.13 -22.59
CA ASP A 424 -15.47 1.04 -22.61
C ASP A 424 -15.00 0.67 -21.21
N MET A 425 -14.91 -0.63 -20.91
CA MET A 425 -14.29 -1.12 -19.69
C MET A 425 -13.51 -2.42 -19.90
N TRP A 426 -12.29 -2.44 -19.40
CA TRP A 426 -11.47 -3.65 -19.29
C TRP A 426 -10.99 -3.84 -17.86
N ILE A 427 -11.20 -5.03 -17.29
CA ILE A 427 -10.72 -5.36 -15.93
C ILE A 427 -9.70 -6.48 -16.04
N PHE A 428 -8.55 -6.28 -15.43
CA PHE A 428 -7.46 -7.23 -15.33
C PHE A 428 -7.22 -7.60 -13.87
N VAL A 429 -6.90 -8.87 -13.62
CA VAL A 429 -6.42 -9.32 -12.32
C VAL A 429 -5.06 -10.00 -12.52
N ASP A 430 -4.07 -9.60 -11.72
CA ASP A 430 -2.67 -10.01 -11.86
C ASP A 430 -2.13 -9.85 -13.30
N GLY A 431 -2.55 -8.77 -13.97
CA GLY A 431 -2.11 -8.41 -15.31
C GLY A 431 -2.78 -9.19 -16.45
N VAL A 432 -3.77 -10.04 -16.17
CA VAL A 432 -4.48 -10.86 -17.16
C VAL A 432 -5.94 -10.43 -17.23
N LEU A 433 -6.49 -10.30 -18.45
CA LEU A 433 -7.83 -9.79 -18.72
C LEU A 433 -8.91 -10.74 -18.17
N VAL A 434 -9.87 -10.18 -17.44
CA VAL A 434 -11.03 -10.90 -16.85
C VAL A 434 -12.35 -10.44 -17.46
N VAL A 435 -12.49 -9.13 -17.71
CA VAL A 435 -13.71 -8.53 -18.25
C VAL A 435 -13.35 -7.70 -19.48
N ASP A 436 -14.01 -7.97 -20.61
CA ASP A 436 -13.78 -7.31 -21.91
C ASP A 436 -15.08 -6.68 -22.41
N LEU A 437 -15.27 -5.40 -22.11
CA LEU A 437 -16.44 -4.59 -22.46
C LEU A 437 -16.00 -3.43 -23.35
N GLY A 438 -15.36 -3.72 -24.49
CA GLY A 438 -14.99 -2.69 -25.46
C GLY A 438 -16.20 -2.19 -26.27
N GLY A 439 -16.21 -0.91 -26.62
CA GLY A 439 -17.13 -0.28 -27.56
C GLY A 439 -18.61 -0.52 -27.25
N THR A 440 -18.99 -0.40 -25.98
CA THR A 440 -20.37 -0.56 -25.51
C THR A 440 -21.11 0.77 -25.67
N HIS A 441 -22.27 0.75 -26.32
CA HIS A 441 -23.09 1.96 -26.47
C HIS A 441 -24.15 2.09 -25.36
N LEU A 442 -24.56 0.96 -24.78
CA LEU A 442 -25.46 0.92 -23.63
C LEU A 442 -24.70 0.32 -22.46
N ALA A 443 -25.00 0.79 -21.25
CA ALA A 443 -24.32 0.34 -20.05
C ALA A 443 -24.27 -1.20 -19.95
N ALA A 444 -23.06 -1.75 -20.06
CA ALA A 444 -22.79 -3.17 -20.01
C ALA A 444 -22.30 -3.58 -18.63
N ALA A 445 -22.83 -4.69 -18.13
CA ALA A 445 -22.41 -5.26 -16.85
C ALA A 445 -21.26 -6.26 -17.05
N GLY A 446 -20.30 -6.25 -16.13
CA GLY A 446 -19.20 -7.21 -16.07
C GLY A 446 -18.85 -7.56 -14.62
N THR A 447 -18.46 -8.81 -14.37
CA THR A 447 -18.13 -9.32 -13.03
C THR A 447 -16.81 -10.09 -13.04
N ALA A 448 -15.89 -9.71 -12.16
CA ALA A 448 -14.73 -10.51 -11.78
C ALA A 448 -15.01 -11.22 -10.44
N ASP A 449 -15.03 -12.56 -10.44
CA ASP A 449 -15.25 -13.39 -9.25
C ASP A 449 -13.91 -13.95 -8.74
N MET A 450 -13.50 -13.54 -7.54
CA MET A 450 -12.18 -13.88 -7.00
C MET A 450 -12.05 -15.36 -6.63
N ASP A 451 -13.13 -16.02 -6.22
CA ASP A 451 -13.09 -17.47 -5.91
C ASP A 451 -12.97 -18.29 -7.19
N TYR A 452 -13.59 -17.85 -8.29
CA TYR A 452 -13.40 -18.48 -9.60
C TYR A 452 -11.98 -18.29 -10.13
N LEU A 453 -11.47 -17.06 -10.12
CA LEU A 453 -10.11 -16.74 -10.58
C LEU A 453 -9.05 -17.49 -9.76
N SER A 454 -9.25 -17.58 -8.44
CA SER A 454 -8.44 -18.38 -7.53
C SER A 454 -8.40 -19.85 -7.95
N GLN A 455 -9.55 -20.50 -8.15
CA GLN A 455 -9.62 -21.91 -8.57
C GLN A 455 -8.91 -22.18 -9.89
N MET A 456 -8.92 -21.21 -10.80
CA MET A 456 -8.26 -21.31 -12.10
C MET A 456 -6.76 -20.96 -12.06
N GLY A 457 -6.22 -20.54 -10.92
CA GLY A 457 -4.82 -20.10 -10.82
C GLY A 457 -4.53 -18.88 -11.71
N HIS A 458 -5.51 -17.98 -11.84
CA HIS A 458 -5.43 -16.82 -12.72
C HIS A 458 -4.20 -15.94 -12.39
N GLY A 459 -3.52 -15.43 -13.41
CA GLY A 459 -2.27 -14.66 -13.27
C GLY A 459 -1.01 -15.50 -13.08
N CYS A 460 -1.14 -16.83 -13.00
CA CYS A 460 -0.05 -17.76 -12.75
C CYS A 460 0.12 -18.84 -13.81
N HIS A 461 -0.38 -18.61 -15.02
CA HIS A 461 -0.17 -19.49 -16.16
C HIS A 461 1.12 -19.11 -16.92
N ALA A 462 1.62 -20.03 -17.74
CA ALA A 462 2.86 -19.81 -18.47
C ALA A 462 2.80 -18.53 -19.33
N GLY A 463 3.78 -17.65 -19.12
CA GLY A 463 3.88 -16.36 -19.79
C GLY A 463 2.92 -15.29 -19.29
N ASP A 464 2.24 -15.50 -18.16
CA ASP A 464 1.48 -14.43 -17.49
C ASP A 464 2.42 -13.37 -16.92
N PRO A 465 2.01 -12.09 -16.88
CA PRO A 465 2.94 -10.99 -16.56
C PRO A 465 3.54 -11.08 -15.16
N LEU A 466 2.81 -11.66 -14.20
CA LEU A 466 3.22 -11.75 -12.80
C LEU A 466 3.63 -13.16 -12.36
N LEU A 467 4.01 -14.03 -13.31
CA LEU A 467 4.35 -15.43 -13.06
C LEU A 467 5.40 -15.62 -11.95
N ASP A 468 6.40 -14.73 -11.86
CA ASP A 468 7.47 -14.79 -10.86
C ASP A 468 6.96 -14.63 -9.41
N SER A 469 5.78 -14.01 -9.23
CA SER A 469 5.16 -13.83 -7.91
C SER A 469 4.36 -15.05 -7.44
N CYS A 470 4.14 -16.04 -8.30
CA CYS A 470 3.17 -17.12 -8.04
C CYS A 470 3.60 -18.10 -6.94
N ALA A 471 4.90 -18.21 -6.66
CA ALA A 471 5.42 -19.10 -5.61
C ALA A 471 4.90 -18.75 -4.20
N VAL A 472 4.45 -17.51 -3.98
CA VAL A 472 3.85 -17.06 -2.71
C VAL A 472 2.33 -16.86 -2.79
N LYS A 473 1.74 -17.07 -3.97
CA LYS A 473 0.30 -16.88 -4.21
C LYS A 473 -0.46 -18.18 -4.30
N LEU A 474 0.17 -19.28 -4.70
CA LEU A 474 -0.53 -20.55 -4.96
C LEU A 474 -0.40 -21.57 -3.84
N ASP A 475 -1.48 -22.29 -3.57
CA ASP A 475 -1.47 -23.51 -2.78
C ASP A 475 -1.03 -24.73 -3.62
N ALA A 476 -0.97 -25.90 -2.99
CA ALA A 476 -0.51 -27.12 -3.65
C ALA A 476 -1.41 -27.58 -4.80
N ASP A 477 -2.67 -27.13 -4.83
CA ASP A 477 -3.65 -27.46 -5.86
C ASP A 477 -3.66 -26.42 -7.01
N GLY A 478 -2.79 -25.40 -6.92
CA GLY A 478 -2.70 -24.32 -7.90
C GLY A 478 -3.75 -23.22 -7.74
N SER A 479 -4.48 -23.22 -6.62
CA SER A 479 -5.43 -22.15 -6.28
C SER A 479 -4.76 -21.04 -5.49
N TRP A 480 -5.34 -19.84 -5.41
CA TRP A 480 -4.78 -18.78 -4.58
C TRP A 480 -4.83 -19.14 -3.08
N LEU A 481 -3.75 -18.81 -2.35
CA LEU A 481 -3.62 -18.96 -0.91
C LEU A 481 -4.57 -17.97 -0.21
N ASN A 482 -5.13 -18.35 0.93
CA ASN A 482 -5.81 -17.36 1.76
C ASN A 482 -4.80 -16.29 2.19
N ASP A 483 -5.24 -15.02 2.17
CA ASP A 483 -4.43 -13.86 2.53
C ASP A 483 -3.28 -13.52 1.56
N SER A 484 -3.23 -14.11 0.35
CA SER A 484 -2.30 -13.67 -0.69
C SER A 484 -2.70 -12.34 -1.31
N TRP A 485 -1.71 -11.53 -1.69
CA TRP A 485 -1.90 -10.25 -2.36
C TRP A 485 -2.01 -10.42 -3.87
N HIS A 486 -2.96 -9.71 -4.48
CA HIS A 486 -3.24 -9.70 -5.91
C HIS A 486 -3.44 -8.26 -6.40
N HIS A 487 -3.33 -8.05 -7.70
CA HIS A 487 -3.41 -6.73 -8.32
C HIS A 487 -4.66 -6.64 -9.20
N LEU A 488 -5.48 -5.63 -8.97
CA LEU A 488 -6.63 -5.28 -9.79
C LEU A 488 -6.28 -4.04 -10.62
N HIS A 489 -6.38 -4.14 -11.93
CA HIS A 489 -6.30 -3.01 -12.84
C HIS A 489 -7.59 -2.89 -13.64
N PHE A 490 -8.07 -1.68 -13.86
CA PHE A 490 -9.18 -1.45 -14.77
C PHE A 490 -8.92 -0.25 -15.68
N PHE A 491 -9.45 -0.31 -16.88
CA PHE A 491 -9.25 0.70 -17.92
C PHE A 491 -10.62 1.07 -18.45
N TYR A 492 -11.00 2.31 -18.20
CA TYR A 492 -12.28 2.88 -18.61
C TYR A 492 -12.03 3.97 -19.65
N ALA A 493 -12.89 4.07 -20.65
CA ALA A 493 -12.92 5.21 -21.56
C ALA A 493 -14.35 5.69 -21.73
N ASP A 494 -14.53 7.00 -21.60
CA ASP A 494 -15.77 7.70 -21.85
C ASP A 494 -15.56 8.51 -23.13
N ARG A 495 -16.40 8.30 -24.13
CA ARG A 495 -16.16 8.73 -25.51
C ARG A 495 -17.40 9.30 -26.19
N GLN A 496 -18.57 9.31 -25.55
CA GLN A 496 -19.80 9.84 -26.12
C GLN A 496 -20.64 10.64 -25.12
N SER A 497 -21.35 11.67 -25.61
CA SER A 497 -21.98 12.72 -24.79
C SER A 497 -23.44 12.50 -24.36
N ASP A 498 -24.11 11.40 -24.74
CA ASP A 498 -25.53 11.15 -24.37
C ASP A 498 -25.70 10.92 -22.85
N GLY A 499 -24.69 10.37 -22.20
CA GLY A 499 -24.66 10.12 -20.77
C GLY A 499 -23.43 9.30 -20.40
N SER A 500 -23.00 9.42 -19.16
CA SER A 500 -21.91 8.63 -18.60
C SER A 500 -22.48 7.73 -17.51
N ASN A 501 -22.48 6.43 -17.74
CA ASN A 501 -22.84 5.45 -16.72
C ASN A 501 -21.55 4.80 -16.20
N LEU A 502 -21.26 5.06 -14.94
CA LEU A 502 -20.18 4.44 -14.20
C LEU A 502 -20.74 3.95 -12.87
N ARG A 503 -20.94 2.65 -12.78
CA ARG A 503 -21.21 1.97 -11.52
C ARG A 503 -20.14 0.94 -11.25
N ILE A 504 -19.40 1.11 -10.16
CA ILE A 504 -18.47 0.10 -9.66
C ILE A 504 -19.00 -0.40 -8.32
N ARG A 505 -19.15 -1.71 -8.18
CA ARG A 505 -19.57 -2.37 -6.95
C ARG A 505 -18.58 -3.46 -6.59
N SER A 506 -17.98 -3.38 -5.42
CA SER A 506 -16.91 -4.27 -4.97
C SER A 506 -17.20 -4.81 -3.57
N SER A 507 -16.89 -6.07 -3.32
CA SER A 507 -16.89 -6.65 -1.96
C SER A 507 -15.48 -7.02 -1.50
N LEU A 508 -14.44 -6.48 -2.15
CA LEU A 508 -13.05 -6.68 -1.75
C LEU A 508 -12.83 -6.09 -0.36
N SER A 509 -12.58 -6.97 0.61
CA SER A 509 -12.60 -6.61 2.03
C SER A 509 -11.36 -5.85 2.48
N GLU A 510 -10.20 -6.14 1.90
CA GLU A 510 -8.90 -5.55 2.30
C GLU A 510 -8.14 -5.08 1.05
N LEU A 511 -7.94 -3.76 0.95
CA LEU A 511 -7.15 -3.11 -0.10
C LEU A 511 -5.88 -2.53 0.53
N ALA A 512 -4.81 -2.49 -0.25
CA ALA A 512 -3.61 -1.74 0.12
C ALA A 512 -3.91 -0.23 0.09
N PRO A 513 -3.16 0.58 0.86
CA PRO A 513 -3.21 2.03 0.75
C PRO A 513 -3.12 2.53 -0.68
N SER A 514 -3.98 3.48 -1.00
CA SER A 514 -3.89 4.24 -2.24
C SER A 514 -2.60 5.07 -2.26
N ARG A 515 -1.88 5.05 -3.38
CA ARG A 515 -0.72 5.92 -3.65
C ARG A 515 -1.09 7.38 -3.80
N TYR A 516 -2.35 7.67 -4.12
CA TYR A 516 -2.90 9.02 -4.20
C TYR A 516 -3.86 9.35 -3.05
N GLY A 517 -3.96 8.47 -2.04
CA GLY A 517 -4.80 8.61 -0.86
C GLY A 517 -4.14 9.43 0.24
N GLN A 518 -4.62 9.27 1.48
CA GLN A 518 -3.99 9.93 2.63
C GLN A 518 -2.55 9.42 2.87
N PRO A 519 -1.62 10.27 3.35
CA PRO A 519 -0.29 9.83 3.75
C PRO A 519 -0.32 8.78 4.86
N ALA A 520 0.33 7.64 4.62
CA ALA A 520 0.42 6.52 5.54
C ALA A 520 1.85 5.99 5.58
N ILE A 521 2.27 5.54 6.77
CA ILE A 521 3.64 5.13 7.06
C ILE A 521 3.75 3.60 6.92
N GLY A 522 4.48 3.13 5.91
CA GLY A 522 4.76 1.72 5.62
C GLY A 522 5.74 1.08 6.57
N SER A 523 6.96 1.58 6.53
CA SER A 523 8.05 1.05 7.34
C SER A 523 8.88 2.19 7.90
N VAL A 524 9.48 1.94 9.06
CA VAL A 524 10.27 2.92 9.78
C VAL A 524 11.61 2.29 10.16
N SER A 525 12.70 2.97 9.80
CA SER A 525 14.05 2.64 10.23
C SER A 525 14.66 3.84 10.95
N ALA A 526 14.88 3.71 12.25
CA ALA A 526 15.56 4.67 13.08
C ALA A 526 17.05 4.30 13.20
N LYS A 527 17.94 5.14 12.66
CA LYS A 527 19.39 4.95 12.71
C LYS A 527 20.01 5.98 13.64
N LEU A 528 20.84 5.52 14.57
CA LEU A 528 21.61 6.39 15.46
C LEU A 528 23.07 6.47 14.96
N ASP A 529 23.62 7.68 14.85
CA ASP A 529 25.03 7.89 14.50
C ASP A 529 25.97 7.80 15.72
N SER A 530 27.27 7.98 15.49
CA SER A 530 28.30 7.94 16.55
C SER A 530 28.19 9.07 17.57
N ASN A 531 27.49 10.14 17.22
CA ASN A 531 27.34 11.35 18.01
C ASN A 531 26.03 11.36 18.81
N GLY A 532 25.19 10.33 18.64
CA GLY A 532 23.88 10.23 19.27
C GLY A 532 22.77 10.97 18.51
N ASN A 533 23.02 11.44 17.28
CA ASN A 533 21.98 12.00 16.44
C ASN A 533 21.21 10.87 15.77
N GLN A 534 19.87 10.96 15.83
CA GLN A 534 19.00 9.99 15.20
C GLN A 534 18.47 10.51 13.87
N THR A 535 18.60 9.67 12.85
CA THR A 535 17.95 9.83 11.56
C THR A 535 16.84 8.77 11.46
N VAL A 536 15.60 9.21 11.28
CA VAL A 536 14.44 8.33 11.13
C VAL A 536 14.01 8.32 9.66
N THR A 537 14.14 7.19 9.01
CA THR A 537 13.69 6.99 7.63
C THR A 537 12.32 6.33 7.66
N MET A 538 11.35 6.93 6.97
CA MET A 538 10.01 6.38 6.79
C MET A 538 9.74 6.19 5.30
N PHE A 539 9.08 5.10 4.93
CA PHE A 539 8.57 4.88 3.57
C PHE A 539 7.07 5.11 3.57
N LEU A 540 6.61 6.10 2.81
CA LEU A 540 5.21 6.49 2.73
C LEU A 540 4.58 5.93 1.46
N ASN A 541 3.29 5.58 1.50
CA ASN A 541 2.52 5.19 0.32
C ASN A 541 2.48 6.27 -0.78
N THR A 542 2.52 7.55 -0.39
CA THR A 542 2.35 8.71 -1.28
C THR A 542 3.46 9.74 -1.13
N THR A 543 3.66 10.55 -2.17
CA THR A 543 4.37 11.83 -2.06
C THR A 543 3.56 12.79 -1.19
N LEU A 544 4.22 13.50 -0.28
CA LEU A 544 3.62 14.57 0.51
C LEU A 544 3.43 15.83 -0.33
N ASN A 545 2.39 16.60 -0.03
CA ASN A 545 2.20 17.92 -0.62
C ASN A 545 3.41 18.81 -0.28
N PRO A 546 3.95 19.61 -1.23
CA PRO A 546 5.01 20.57 -0.95
C PRO A 546 4.72 21.50 0.26
N GLU A 547 3.46 21.91 0.44
CA GLU A 547 3.04 22.71 1.60
C GLU A 547 3.16 21.93 2.92
N THR A 548 2.86 20.62 2.91
CA THR A 548 3.06 19.75 4.08
C THR A 548 4.54 19.64 4.43
N VAL A 549 5.41 19.44 3.43
CA VAL A 549 6.88 19.39 3.65
C VAL A 549 7.38 20.72 4.22
N GLN A 550 6.90 21.84 3.68
CA GLN A 550 7.23 23.17 4.19
C GLN A 550 6.75 23.39 5.63
N ASN A 551 5.52 22.97 5.96
CA ASN A 551 4.97 23.08 7.30
C ASN A 551 5.71 22.21 8.31
N LEU A 552 6.11 20.99 7.93
CA LEU A 552 6.96 20.13 8.75
C LEU A 552 8.32 20.78 9.02
N ALA A 553 8.96 21.38 8.01
CA ALA A 553 10.23 22.08 8.19
C ALA A 553 10.10 23.36 9.03
N THR A 554 8.99 24.08 8.91
CA THR A 554 8.80 25.39 9.57
C THR A 554 8.31 25.24 11.01
N PHE A 555 7.33 24.36 11.22
CA PHE A 555 6.59 24.25 12.47
C PHE A 555 6.82 22.93 13.21
N GLY A 556 7.39 21.91 12.56
CA GLY A 556 7.54 20.56 13.14
C GLY A 556 8.30 20.51 14.47
N SER A 557 9.18 21.47 14.75
CA SER A 557 9.91 21.57 16.02
C SER A 557 9.05 22.07 17.18
N THR A 558 7.83 22.55 16.87
CA THR A 558 6.86 23.11 17.83
C THR A 558 5.52 22.41 17.83
N VAL A 559 5.25 21.53 16.85
CA VAL A 559 4.04 20.71 16.80
C VAL A 559 4.37 19.22 16.61
N PRO A 560 3.64 18.32 17.29
CA PRO A 560 3.90 16.88 17.27
C PRO A 560 3.28 16.25 16.01
N ALA A 561 3.90 16.46 14.86
CA ALA A 561 3.40 15.98 13.56
C ALA A 561 3.41 14.44 13.43
N ILE A 562 4.18 13.76 14.28
CA ILE A 562 4.29 12.31 14.33
C ILE A 562 4.08 11.86 15.77
N ILE A 563 3.30 10.80 15.97
CA ILE A 563 3.03 10.19 17.27
C ILE A 563 3.72 8.84 17.35
N VAL A 564 4.26 8.55 18.54
CA VAL A 564 4.95 7.31 18.85
C VAL A 564 4.27 6.65 20.04
N MET A 565 3.77 5.43 19.84
CA MET A 565 3.32 4.54 20.90
C MET A 565 4.45 3.58 21.28
N ARG A 566 4.82 3.59 22.57
CA ARG A 566 5.90 2.77 23.12
C ARG A 566 5.38 1.88 24.22
N THR A 567 5.71 0.59 24.16
CA THR A 567 5.54 -0.31 25.31
C THR A 567 6.76 -0.21 26.21
N GLU A 568 6.58 0.36 27.40
CA GLU A 568 7.60 0.44 28.43
C GLU A 568 7.41 -0.69 29.43
N THR A 569 8.51 -1.20 29.99
CA THR A 569 8.48 -2.22 31.05
C THR A 569 9.06 -1.59 32.30
N ASP A 570 8.29 -1.55 33.38
CA ASP A 570 8.79 -1.15 34.69
C ASP A 570 9.89 -2.15 35.12
N PRO A 571 11.14 -1.70 35.31
CA PRO A 571 12.25 -2.58 35.64
C PRO A 571 12.11 -3.23 37.03
N ALA A 572 11.35 -2.63 37.96
CA ALA A 572 11.15 -3.16 39.31
C ALA A 572 10.05 -4.21 39.38
N THR A 573 8.96 -4.02 38.63
CA THR A 573 7.77 -4.89 38.70
C THR A 573 7.61 -5.82 37.50
N GLY A 574 8.32 -5.55 36.39
CA GLY A 574 8.13 -6.24 35.11
C GLY A 574 6.81 -5.88 34.41
N THR A 575 6.04 -4.95 34.95
CA THR A 575 4.75 -4.52 34.40
C THR A 575 4.97 -3.77 33.09
N LYS A 576 4.22 -4.13 32.05
CA LYS A 576 4.26 -3.42 30.77
C LYS A 576 3.16 -2.37 30.71
N THR A 577 3.53 -1.16 30.34
CA THR A 577 2.61 -0.03 30.13
C THR A 577 2.84 0.57 28.76
N VAL A 578 1.77 0.86 28.03
CA VAL A 578 1.87 1.60 26.76
C VAL A 578 1.83 3.09 27.08
N LYS A 579 2.71 3.87 26.45
CA LYS A 579 2.74 5.33 26.52
C LYS A 579 2.80 5.94 25.13
N THR A 580 2.31 7.17 25.02
CA THR A 580 2.33 7.95 23.78
C THR A 580 3.27 9.15 23.91
N TYR A 581 4.04 9.40 22.86
CA TYR A 581 4.97 10.52 22.75
C TYR A 581 4.72 11.29 21.46
N GLY A 582 4.97 12.60 21.48
CA GLY A 582 5.04 13.43 20.28
C GLY A 582 6.46 13.46 19.75
N TYR A 583 6.67 13.14 18.48
CA TYR A 583 7.95 13.32 17.80
C TYR A 583 7.96 14.67 17.09
N TYR A 584 8.74 15.60 17.64
CA TYR A 584 8.85 16.97 17.14
C TYR A 584 9.96 17.02 16.09
N VAL A 585 9.56 17.23 14.85
CA VAL A 585 10.42 17.15 13.65
C VAL A 585 11.24 18.43 13.53
N THR A 586 12.56 18.33 13.67
CA THR A 586 13.48 19.46 13.46
C THR A 586 13.97 19.58 12.03
N SER A 587 13.93 18.48 11.28
CA SER A 587 14.33 18.43 9.88
C SER A 587 13.54 17.35 9.16
N VAL A 588 13.11 17.65 7.93
CA VAL A 588 12.51 16.69 7.01
C VAL A 588 13.20 16.82 5.66
N LYS A 589 13.49 15.68 5.04
CA LYS A 589 14.08 15.61 3.71
C LYS A 589 13.38 14.53 2.91
N GLU A 590 12.83 14.92 1.77
CA GLU A 590 12.35 13.97 0.77
C GLU A 590 13.54 13.19 0.18
N GLY A 591 13.40 11.86 0.17
CA GLY A 591 14.36 10.91 -0.36
C GLY A 591 14.01 10.49 -1.79
N ALA A 592 14.46 9.30 -2.19
CA ALA A 592 14.12 8.75 -3.50
C ALA A 592 12.68 8.24 -3.51
N SER A 593 12.01 8.41 -4.65
CA SER A 593 10.85 7.57 -5.00
C SER A 593 11.37 6.15 -5.19
N MET A 594 10.80 5.20 -4.45
CA MET A 594 11.05 3.77 -4.59
C MET A 594 9.97 3.13 -5.48
N GLY A 595 9.35 3.95 -6.32
CA GLY A 595 8.24 3.61 -7.20
C GLY A 595 7.11 2.89 -6.46
N SER A 596 6.88 1.63 -6.78
CA SER A 596 5.84 0.78 -6.17
C SER A 596 5.97 0.63 -4.65
N ALA A 597 7.17 0.74 -4.08
CA ALA A 597 7.39 0.64 -2.63
C ALA A 597 7.12 1.95 -1.87
N GLY A 598 6.67 3.00 -2.58
CA GLY A 598 6.35 4.31 -2.00
C GLY A 598 7.50 5.31 -2.06
N VAL A 599 7.40 6.38 -1.26
CA VAL A 599 8.35 7.50 -1.23
C VAL A 599 9.08 7.53 0.09
N GLN A 600 10.41 7.57 0.03
CA GLN A 600 11.23 7.66 1.24
C GLN A 600 11.23 9.11 1.77
N TYR A 601 11.01 9.29 3.07
CA TYR A 601 11.25 10.54 3.78
C TYR A 601 12.21 10.30 4.95
N THR A 602 13.12 11.24 5.15
CA THR A 602 14.07 11.23 6.26
C THR A 602 13.74 12.35 7.22
N PHE A 603 13.62 12.02 8.50
CA PHE A 603 13.28 12.93 9.57
C PHE A 603 14.38 12.96 10.63
N GLU A 604 14.61 14.13 11.21
CA GLU A 604 15.34 14.31 12.45
C GLU A 604 14.42 15.02 13.45
N GLY A 605 14.58 14.74 14.74
CA GLY A 605 13.67 15.25 15.74
C GLY A 605 13.92 14.68 17.13
N VAL A 606 13.01 15.00 18.04
CA VAL A 606 13.10 14.63 19.45
C VAL A 606 11.73 14.16 19.97
N LEU A 607 11.71 13.11 20.78
CA LEU A 607 10.49 12.69 21.49
C LEU A 607 10.25 13.58 22.71
N MET A 608 9.02 14.08 22.80
CA MET A 608 8.53 14.84 23.95
C MET A 608 7.29 14.17 24.54
N ASP A 609 7.12 14.34 25.85
CA ASP A 609 5.92 13.95 26.57
C ASP A 609 4.77 14.94 26.35
N GLU A 610 3.58 14.59 26.84
CA GLU A 610 2.37 15.40 26.69
C GLU A 610 2.44 16.79 27.36
N ASN A 611 3.44 17.03 28.21
CA ASN A 611 3.67 18.34 28.83
C ASN A 611 4.67 19.20 28.05
N GLY A 612 5.19 18.69 26.93
CA GLY A 612 6.20 19.35 26.10
C GLY A 612 7.62 19.25 26.67
N LYS A 613 7.86 18.32 27.60
CA LYS A 613 9.19 18.03 28.12
C LYS A 613 9.83 16.90 27.30
N VAL A 614 11.14 17.00 27.07
CA VAL A 614 11.92 15.93 26.42
C VAL A 614 11.75 14.61 27.20
N ALA A 615 11.38 13.55 26.49
CA ALA A 615 11.20 12.23 27.07
C ALA A 615 12.53 11.69 27.63
N GLU A 616 12.45 10.83 28.65
CA GLU A 616 13.64 10.23 29.29
C GLU A 616 14.52 9.48 28.27
N ASN A 617 13.88 8.78 27.33
CA ASN A 617 14.51 8.27 26.13
C ASN A 617 14.00 9.05 24.89
N PRO A 618 14.74 10.09 24.45
CA PRO A 618 14.25 11.07 23.48
C PRO A 618 14.33 10.62 22.02
N ILE A 619 14.73 9.38 21.76
CA ILE A 619 14.88 8.80 20.42
C ILE A 619 13.84 7.70 20.18
N ILE A 620 13.49 7.46 18.92
CA ILE A 620 12.69 6.30 18.48
C ILE A 620 13.51 5.02 18.62
N VAL A 621 12.93 3.94 19.14
CA VAL A 621 13.60 2.66 19.37
C VAL A 621 12.86 1.49 18.71
N GLY A 622 13.48 0.31 18.74
CA GLY A 622 12.93 -0.87 18.10
C GLY A 622 11.62 -1.30 18.75
N GLY A 623 10.57 -1.51 17.95
CA GLY A 623 9.25 -1.88 18.42
C GLY A 623 8.34 -0.71 18.79
N ASP A 624 8.80 0.53 18.65
CA ASP A 624 7.92 1.70 18.71
C ASP A 624 6.93 1.66 17.55
N LYS A 625 5.66 1.97 17.83
CA LYS A 625 4.59 2.09 16.84
C LYS A 625 4.46 3.54 16.42
N ILE A 626 4.44 3.85 15.12
CA ILE A 626 4.49 5.24 14.63
C ILE A 626 3.32 5.57 13.69
N ALA A 627 2.71 6.74 13.86
CA ALA A 627 1.72 7.28 12.92
C ALA A 627 1.90 8.79 12.74
N PHE A 628 1.35 9.33 11.64
CA PHE A 628 1.14 10.77 11.52
C PHE A 628 0.06 11.23 12.50
N ASN A 629 0.20 12.47 12.96
CA ASN A 629 -0.84 13.15 13.73
C ASN A 629 -1.79 13.91 12.80
N SER A 630 -3.02 14.16 13.25
CA SER A 630 -4.01 14.96 12.54
C SER A 630 -4.58 16.07 13.45
N PRO A 631 -5.03 17.21 12.90
CA PRO A 631 -5.77 18.21 13.67
C PRO A 631 -7.00 17.62 14.36
N TYR A 632 -7.31 18.14 15.55
CA TYR A 632 -8.50 17.74 16.30
C TYR A 632 -9.78 17.97 15.48
N ASP A 633 -10.57 16.90 15.32
CA ASP A 633 -11.86 16.93 14.65
C ASP A 633 -12.97 16.68 15.67
N GLN A 634 -13.85 17.67 15.84
CA GLN A 634 -14.97 17.59 16.76
C GLN A 634 -16.11 16.71 16.22
N GLU A 635 -16.26 16.60 14.91
CA GLU A 635 -17.28 15.73 14.30
C GLU A 635 -16.90 14.26 14.51
N PHE A 636 -15.63 13.91 14.26
CA PHE A 636 -15.11 12.56 14.51
C PHE A 636 -15.32 12.11 15.96
N VAL A 637 -14.94 12.93 16.96
CA VAL A 637 -15.06 12.55 18.38
C VAL A 637 -16.52 12.36 18.83
N ASN A 638 -17.48 12.92 18.10
CA ASN A 638 -18.92 12.75 18.36
C ASN A 638 -19.56 11.63 17.53
N SER A 639 -18.79 10.96 16.67
CA SER A 639 -19.28 9.90 15.79
C SER A 639 -19.38 8.54 16.51
N ASP A 640 -20.17 7.63 15.94
CA ASP A 640 -20.21 6.23 16.38
C ASP A 640 -18.86 5.53 16.13
N GLU A 641 -18.14 5.94 15.08
CA GLU A 641 -16.82 5.42 14.69
C GLU A 641 -15.77 5.62 15.78
N TYR A 642 -15.76 6.80 16.45
CA TYR A 642 -14.90 7.03 17.61
C TYR A 642 -15.14 6.01 18.73
N GLY A 643 -16.40 5.63 18.95
CA GLY A 643 -16.79 4.62 19.94
C GLY A 643 -16.29 3.22 19.58
N ILE A 644 -16.37 2.85 18.30
CA ILE A 644 -15.89 1.57 17.76
C ILE A 644 -14.36 1.50 17.87
N GLN A 645 -13.65 2.50 17.35
CA GLN A 645 -12.18 2.55 17.36
C GLN A 645 -11.63 2.49 18.79
N LYS A 646 -12.25 3.23 19.74
CA LYS A 646 -11.88 3.15 21.16
C LYS A 646 -12.04 1.73 21.73
N ALA A 647 -13.09 1.01 21.35
CA ALA A 647 -13.35 -0.35 21.81
C ALA A 647 -12.32 -1.35 21.24
N ASP A 648 -11.93 -1.22 19.97
CA ASP A 648 -10.93 -2.08 19.35
C ASP A 648 -9.53 -1.89 19.95
N TYR A 649 -9.15 -0.64 20.22
CA TYR A 649 -7.92 -0.34 20.97
C TYR A 649 -7.93 -0.97 22.37
N ALA A 650 -9.06 -0.90 23.07
CA ALA A 650 -9.22 -1.53 24.38
C ALA A 650 -9.11 -3.06 24.31
N ALA A 651 -9.68 -3.68 23.27
CA ALA A 651 -9.58 -5.12 23.05
C ALA A 651 -8.13 -5.59 22.82
N GLN A 652 -7.28 -4.71 22.30
CA GLN A 652 -5.86 -4.97 22.06
C GLN A 652 -4.93 -4.46 23.17
N GLY A 653 -5.49 -4.15 24.34
CA GLY A 653 -4.72 -3.85 25.56
C GLY A 653 -4.26 -2.40 25.68
N ILE A 654 -4.85 -1.47 24.94
CA ILE A 654 -4.65 -0.03 25.13
C ILE A 654 -5.67 0.47 26.16
N ASP A 655 -5.19 1.01 27.27
CA ASP A 655 -6.07 1.54 28.31
C ASP A 655 -6.68 2.89 27.94
N GLU A 656 -7.72 3.29 28.69
CA GLU A 656 -8.43 4.55 28.45
C GLU A 656 -7.54 5.78 28.62
N ALA A 657 -6.54 5.72 29.50
CA ALA A 657 -5.60 6.82 29.71
C ALA A 657 -4.73 7.05 28.46
N THR A 658 -4.22 5.97 27.87
CA THR A 658 -3.42 5.99 26.64
C THR A 658 -4.25 6.48 25.45
N TRP A 659 -5.49 5.99 25.31
CA TRP A 659 -6.43 6.50 24.30
C TRP A 659 -6.69 7.99 24.44
N ASN A 660 -6.97 8.47 25.66
CA ASN A 660 -7.19 9.90 25.91
C ASN A 660 -5.94 10.74 25.59
N SER A 661 -4.73 10.21 25.83
CA SER A 661 -3.49 10.88 25.46
C SER A 661 -3.32 10.97 23.93
N LEU A 662 -3.64 9.91 23.16
CA LEU A 662 -3.68 9.96 21.68
C LEU A 662 -4.55 11.12 21.18
N ILE A 663 -5.78 11.24 21.70
CA ILE A 663 -6.71 12.31 21.29
C ILE A 663 -6.23 13.69 21.76
N ALA A 664 -5.54 13.78 22.90
CA ALA A 664 -4.96 15.03 23.37
C ALA A 664 -3.85 15.54 22.43
N TRP A 665 -3.12 14.64 21.76
CA TRP A 665 -2.12 15.02 20.77
C TRP A 665 -2.72 15.69 19.53
N ASN A 666 -3.92 15.31 19.08
CA ASN A 666 -4.58 15.95 17.93
C ASN A 666 -4.85 17.44 18.18
N LYS A 667 -5.15 17.83 19.43
CA LYS A 667 -5.39 19.23 19.82
C LYS A 667 -4.16 20.12 19.70
N LYS A 668 -2.98 19.53 19.59
CA LYS A 668 -1.71 20.25 19.42
C LYS A 668 -1.31 20.44 17.95
N MET A 669 -2.03 19.82 17.01
CA MET A 669 -1.77 19.98 15.58
C MET A 669 -2.44 21.25 15.05
N THR A 670 -1.68 22.04 14.29
CA THR A 670 -2.13 23.32 13.71
C THR A 670 -2.25 23.30 12.19
N PHE A 671 -1.79 22.23 11.53
CA PHE A 671 -1.88 22.05 10.08
C PHE A 671 -2.18 20.59 9.72
N LYS A 672 -2.70 20.36 8.51
CA LYS A 672 -2.96 19.01 7.99
C LYS A 672 -1.73 18.46 7.28
N ILE A 673 -1.44 17.19 7.50
CA ILE A 673 -0.47 16.43 6.70
C ILE A 673 -1.23 15.92 5.48
N THR A 674 -0.79 16.30 4.29
CA THR A 674 -1.51 16.01 3.04
C THR A 674 -0.61 15.38 2.00
N SER A 675 -1.18 14.53 1.16
CA SER A 675 -0.53 13.99 -0.03
C SER A 675 -0.52 15.01 -1.16
N SER A 676 0.30 14.77 -2.19
CA SER A 676 0.37 15.63 -3.38
C SER A 676 -0.95 15.72 -4.16
N SER A 677 -1.89 14.77 -3.96
CA SER A 677 -3.25 14.81 -4.51
C SER A 677 -4.23 15.63 -3.65
N GLY A 678 -3.80 16.13 -2.49
CA GLY A 678 -4.60 16.92 -1.56
C GLY A 678 -5.33 16.13 -0.47
N LYS A 679 -5.15 14.80 -0.39
CA LYS A 679 -5.79 13.98 0.65
C LYS A 679 -5.08 14.15 1.98
N SER A 680 -5.85 14.41 3.04
CA SER A 680 -5.31 14.71 4.37
C SER A 680 -5.30 13.47 5.26
N VAL A 681 -4.33 13.38 6.17
CA VAL A 681 -4.39 12.48 7.32
C VAL A 681 -5.56 12.92 8.20
N VAL A 682 -6.55 12.04 8.39
CA VAL A 682 -7.77 12.35 9.17
C VAL A 682 -7.77 11.75 10.57
N GLY A 683 -6.96 10.74 10.85
CA GLY A 683 -6.92 10.08 12.15
C GLY A 683 -5.76 9.10 12.30
N TYR A 684 -5.75 8.38 13.42
CA TYR A 684 -4.84 7.27 13.64
C TYR A 684 -5.35 5.98 12.99
N PRO A 685 -4.49 4.97 12.76
CA PRO A 685 -4.94 3.64 12.32
C PRO A 685 -6.01 3.02 13.23
N ASP A 686 -6.89 2.18 12.68
CA ASP A 686 -8.07 1.64 13.39
C ASP A 686 -7.75 0.74 14.55
N THR A 687 -6.63 0.02 14.47
CA THR A 687 -6.17 -0.81 15.56
C THR A 687 -4.69 -0.59 15.87
N PRO A 688 -4.25 -0.88 17.10
CA PRO A 688 -2.83 -0.81 17.47
C PRO A 688 -1.93 -1.67 16.58
N GLU A 689 -2.39 -2.81 16.08
CA GLU A 689 -1.62 -3.69 15.18
C GLU A 689 -1.28 -3.04 13.84
N ASP A 690 -2.11 -2.10 13.39
CA ASP A 690 -1.99 -1.44 12.08
C ASP A 690 -0.90 -0.36 12.05
N TRP A 691 -0.40 0.03 13.22
CA TRP A 691 0.72 0.94 13.32
C TRP A 691 2.03 0.25 12.91
N PRO A 692 2.81 0.84 11.97
CA PRO A 692 4.12 0.32 11.59
C PRO A 692 5.07 0.31 12.80
N ASN A 693 5.81 -0.78 12.93
CA ASN A 693 6.84 -0.90 13.95
C ASN A 693 8.15 -0.30 13.44
N ALA A 694 8.82 0.47 14.29
CA ALA A 694 10.15 0.98 14.04
C ALA A 694 11.20 -0.11 14.20
N GLU A 695 12.05 -0.24 13.19
CA GLU A 695 13.33 -0.91 13.33
C GLU A 695 14.37 0.06 13.87
N PHE A 696 15.18 -0.38 14.84
CA PHE A 696 16.27 0.44 15.36
C PHE A 696 17.62 -0.13 14.98
N ARG A 697 18.42 0.70 14.28
CA ARG A 697 19.79 0.42 13.92
C ARG A 697 20.71 1.25 14.82
N ALA A 698 21.23 0.58 15.84
CA ALA A 698 22.13 1.18 16.79
C ALA A 698 23.49 1.52 16.16
N PRO A 699 24.28 2.44 16.74
CA PRO A 699 25.62 2.72 16.28
C PRO A 699 26.50 1.48 16.51
N THR A 700 27.29 1.08 15.53
CA THR A 700 28.26 -0.02 15.68
C THR A 700 29.58 0.55 16.23
N ILE A 701 29.68 0.75 17.54
CA ILE A 701 30.88 1.38 18.14
C ILE A 701 31.21 0.77 19.51
N ILE A 702 31.40 -0.55 19.56
CA ILE A 702 32.26 -1.14 20.58
C ILE A 702 33.16 -2.13 19.88
N SER A 703 34.41 -1.73 19.62
CA SER A 703 35.39 -2.62 19.02
C SER A 703 35.77 -3.71 20.03
N PRO A 704 35.51 -5.00 19.71
CA PRO A 704 35.88 -6.10 20.56
C PRO A 704 37.40 -6.20 20.67
N PHE A 705 37.88 -6.76 21.77
CA PHE A 705 39.25 -7.24 21.88
C PHE A 705 39.23 -8.77 21.88
N VAL A 706 39.96 -9.39 20.95
CA VAL A 706 40.08 -10.85 20.87
C VAL A 706 41.49 -11.22 21.28
N LEU A 707 41.63 -11.85 22.44
CA LEU A 707 42.92 -12.31 22.97
C LEU A 707 43.47 -13.53 22.18
N ASP A 708 42.56 -14.29 21.57
CA ASP A 708 42.85 -15.55 20.90
C ASP A 708 43.83 -15.39 19.71
N SER A 709 45.05 -15.93 19.88
CA SER A 709 46.16 -15.76 18.93
C SER A 709 46.65 -17.06 18.29
N ALA A 710 46.14 -18.25 18.70
CA ALA A 710 46.66 -19.54 18.26
C ALA A 710 45.57 -20.58 17.97
N ILE A 711 45.80 -21.40 16.95
CA ILE A 711 44.89 -22.49 16.53
C ILE A 711 45.10 -23.76 17.39
N VAL A 712 46.34 -23.99 17.83
CA VAL A 712 46.69 -25.11 18.71
C VAL A 712 46.42 -24.68 20.13
N ARG A 713 45.52 -25.40 20.83
CA ARG A 713 45.10 -25.05 22.18
C ARG A 713 45.50 -26.12 23.21
N PRO A 714 45.67 -25.74 24.48
CA PRO A 714 45.78 -26.68 25.58
C PRO A 714 44.63 -27.71 25.62
N ASP A 715 44.90 -28.88 26.20
CA ASP A 715 43.94 -29.97 26.29
C ASP A 715 42.79 -29.68 27.27
N PHE A 716 41.57 -29.51 26.76
CA PHE A 716 40.39 -29.20 27.56
C PHE A 716 39.61 -30.44 28.04
N THR A 717 40.19 -31.64 27.93
CA THR A 717 39.47 -32.90 28.19
C THR A 717 38.98 -33.00 29.64
N ASN A 718 39.76 -32.56 30.63
CA ASN A 718 39.38 -32.64 32.04
C ASN A 718 38.15 -31.76 32.35
N GLN A 719 38.16 -30.52 31.88
CA GLN A 719 37.04 -29.60 32.01
C GLN A 719 35.80 -30.11 31.25
N ALA A 720 35.98 -30.68 30.06
CA ALA A 720 34.88 -31.28 29.29
C ALA A 720 34.23 -32.46 30.02
N ASN A 721 34.99 -33.27 30.77
CA ASN A 721 34.41 -34.35 31.58
C ASN A 721 33.52 -33.81 32.70
N ILE A 722 33.93 -32.73 33.37
CA ILE A 722 33.12 -32.05 34.40
C ILE A 722 31.82 -31.53 33.77
N LEU A 723 31.91 -30.89 32.61
CA LEU A 723 30.77 -30.34 31.89
C LEU A 723 29.82 -31.44 31.36
N THR A 724 30.36 -32.57 30.91
CA THR A 724 29.54 -33.72 30.49
C THR A 724 28.71 -34.24 31.67
N ASN A 725 29.29 -34.37 32.86
CA ASN A 725 28.55 -34.78 34.06
C ASN A 725 27.46 -33.75 34.45
N ILE A 726 27.74 -32.45 34.30
CA ILE A 726 26.73 -31.41 34.52
C ILE A 726 25.58 -31.57 33.51
N ALA A 727 25.87 -31.76 32.23
CA ALA A 727 24.85 -31.96 31.20
C ALA A 727 24.00 -33.21 31.48
N GLU A 728 24.61 -34.31 31.91
CA GLU A 728 23.88 -35.53 32.29
C GLU A 728 22.91 -35.30 33.46
N SER A 729 23.24 -34.38 34.37
CA SER A 729 22.33 -33.96 35.45
C SER A 729 21.25 -32.95 35.04
N HIS A 730 21.26 -32.48 33.78
CA HIS A 730 20.34 -31.48 33.21
C HIS A 730 19.76 -31.97 31.87
N ASP A 731 19.12 -33.14 31.88
CA ASP A 731 18.43 -33.72 30.71
C ASP A 731 19.31 -33.91 29.45
N GLY A 732 20.63 -34.00 29.64
CA GLY A 732 21.61 -34.22 28.58
C GLY A 732 22.14 -32.96 27.91
N GLU A 733 21.77 -31.76 28.37
CA GLU A 733 22.23 -30.47 27.85
C GLU A 733 22.73 -29.55 28.97
N LEU A 734 23.79 -28.79 28.70
CA LEU A 734 24.26 -27.74 29.58
C LEU A 734 23.27 -26.57 29.60
N PRO A 735 22.99 -25.96 30.76
CA PRO A 735 22.39 -24.63 30.80
C PRO A 735 23.26 -23.61 30.03
N LEU A 736 22.63 -22.57 29.49
CA LEU A 736 23.29 -21.61 28.58
C LEU A 736 24.44 -20.81 29.23
N ASP A 737 24.54 -20.77 30.56
CA ASP A 737 25.63 -20.12 31.29
C ASP A 737 26.75 -21.09 31.71
N TYR A 738 26.67 -22.37 31.33
CA TYR A 738 27.69 -23.40 31.55
C TYR A 738 28.50 -23.77 30.30
N THR A 739 28.22 -23.17 29.14
CA THR A 739 29.01 -23.41 27.91
C THR A 739 30.17 -22.41 27.74
N GLY A 740 30.36 -21.49 28.70
CA GLY A 740 31.44 -20.52 28.72
C GLY A 740 31.53 -19.79 30.06
N ASP A 741 32.63 -19.07 30.27
CA ASP A 741 32.81 -18.18 31.43
C ASP A 741 32.58 -16.71 31.04
N LEU A 742 32.18 -15.91 32.03
CA LEU A 742 32.33 -14.46 31.97
C LEU A 742 33.39 -14.03 32.98
N LEU A 743 34.46 -13.40 32.51
CA LEU A 743 35.36 -12.63 33.36
C LEU A 743 34.87 -11.19 33.39
N PHE A 744 34.75 -10.61 34.58
CA PHE A 744 34.43 -9.20 34.80
C PHE A 744 35.54 -8.54 35.57
N THR A 745 36.20 -7.57 34.96
CA THR A 745 37.23 -6.75 35.62
C THR A 745 36.64 -5.40 35.99
N SER A 746 36.67 -5.05 37.28
CA SER A 746 36.47 -3.68 37.70
C SER A 746 37.72 -2.89 37.37
N VAL A 747 37.64 -1.92 36.44
CA VAL A 747 38.83 -1.23 35.94
C VAL A 747 39.43 -0.39 37.08
N PRO A 748 40.68 -0.66 37.51
CA PRO A 748 41.30 0.07 38.61
C PRO A 748 41.68 1.50 38.20
N SER A 749 41.98 2.36 39.16
CA SER A 749 42.50 3.70 38.89
C SER A 749 43.94 3.65 38.35
N GLY A 750 44.32 4.64 37.53
CA GLY A 750 45.68 4.75 36.97
C GLY A 750 45.97 3.89 35.74
N VAL A 751 44.95 3.24 35.16
CA VAL A 751 45.05 2.46 33.92
C VAL A 751 44.35 3.17 32.76
N GLY A 752 44.71 2.76 31.54
CA GLY A 752 44.25 3.37 30.31
C GLY A 752 45.02 4.65 29.94
N LYS A 753 44.97 5.01 28.66
CA LYS A 753 45.68 6.18 28.13
C LYS A 753 45.23 7.44 28.89
N ASP A 754 46.19 8.19 29.40
CA ASP A 754 45.97 9.42 30.19
C ASP A 754 45.08 9.22 31.43
N ASN A 755 45.14 8.04 32.06
CA ASN A 755 44.28 7.62 33.19
C ASN A 755 42.79 7.60 32.87
N ASN A 756 42.43 7.45 31.60
CA ASN A 756 41.04 7.27 31.17
C ASN A 756 40.68 5.77 31.18
N PRO A 757 39.79 5.31 32.08
CA PRO A 757 39.44 3.90 32.20
C PRO A 757 38.72 3.33 30.96
N LEU A 758 38.27 4.19 30.03
CA LEU A 758 37.66 3.80 28.76
C LEU A 758 38.68 3.59 27.64
N ALA A 759 39.93 4.00 27.84
CA ALA A 759 40.99 3.99 26.84
C ALA A 759 42.09 2.98 27.17
N LEU A 760 41.71 1.75 27.54
CA LEU A 760 42.64 0.68 27.88
C LEU A 760 43.61 0.35 26.73
N THR A 761 44.89 0.23 27.06
CA THR A 761 45.97 -0.22 26.16
C THR A 761 45.81 -1.71 25.81
N SER A 762 46.47 -2.17 24.76
CA SER A 762 46.44 -3.58 24.36
C SER A 762 47.00 -4.52 25.44
N ASP A 763 48.01 -4.06 26.19
CA ASP A 763 48.62 -4.85 27.27
C ASP A 763 47.69 -4.97 28.48
N GLU A 764 46.98 -3.89 28.85
CA GLU A 764 45.96 -3.92 29.90
C GLU A 764 44.77 -4.80 29.51
N LYS A 765 44.27 -4.67 28.26
CA LYS A 765 43.21 -5.54 27.73
C LYS A 765 43.61 -7.00 27.77
N LYS A 766 44.87 -7.33 27.42
CA LYS A 766 45.43 -8.67 27.52
C LYS A 766 45.49 -9.14 28.98
N LEU A 767 46.00 -8.31 29.89
CA LEU A 767 46.09 -8.60 31.31
C LEU A 767 44.73 -8.89 31.96
N PHE A 768 43.69 -8.13 31.60
CA PHE A 768 42.33 -8.30 32.14
C PHE A 768 41.56 -9.45 31.49
N SER A 769 42.00 -9.90 30.31
CA SER A 769 41.37 -11.01 29.60
C SER A 769 42.00 -12.37 29.89
N GLN A 770 43.27 -12.44 30.33
CA GLN A 770 44.01 -13.70 30.42
C GLN A 770 43.74 -14.48 31.71
N THR A 771 43.91 -15.80 31.64
CA THR A 771 43.86 -16.72 32.78
C THR A 771 45.24 -17.33 33.05
N SER A 772 45.50 -17.83 34.25
CA SER A 772 46.73 -18.59 34.57
C SER A 772 46.62 -20.07 34.16
N ALA A 773 47.67 -20.85 34.43
CA ALA A 773 47.73 -22.29 34.10
C ALA A 773 46.72 -23.16 34.87
N ASP A 774 46.26 -22.70 36.03
CA ASP A 774 45.22 -23.31 36.86
C ASP A 774 43.85 -22.62 36.70
N GLY A 775 43.72 -21.67 35.76
CA GLY A 775 42.48 -20.93 35.52
C GLY A 775 42.21 -19.78 36.50
N SER A 776 43.12 -19.49 37.42
CA SER A 776 43.01 -18.30 38.28
C SER A 776 43.03 -17.00 37.45
N VAL A 777 42.38 -15.97 37.99
CA VAL A 777 42.23 -14.65 37.37
C VAL A 777 42.95 -13.58 38.19
N ASN A 778 43.17 -12.39 37.60
CA ASN A 778 43.77 -11.26 38.31
C ASN A 778 42.89 -10.83 39.50
N GLY A 779 43.47 -10.28 40.57
CA GLY A 779 42.75 -9.89 41.80
C GLY A 779 41.70 -8.79 41.65
N VAL A 780 41.70 -8.06 40.52
CA VAL A 780 40.66 -7.08 40.14
C VAL A 780 39.59 -7.66 39.21
N THR A 781 39.72 -8.94 38.85
CA THR A 781 38.86 -9.67 37.93
C THR A 781 38.10 -10.76 38.69
N LYS A 782 36.79 -10.82 38.47
CA LYS A 782 35.92 -11.89 38.97
C LYS A 782 35.57 -12.82 37.81
N ALA A 783 35.68 -14.13 38.02
CA ALA A 783 35.18 -15.12 37.08
C ALA A 783 33.75 -15.52 37.46
N TYR A 784 32.88 -15.70 36.47
CA TYR A 784 31.57 -16.29 36.63
C TYR A 784 31.51 -17.58 35.81
N VAL A 785 31.39 -18.71 36.49
CA VAL A 785 31.32 -20.07 35.91
C VAL A 785 29.92 -20.60 36.22
N GLY A 786 29.17 -21.04 35.20
CA GLY A 786 27.80 -21.53 35.44
C GLY A 786 26.87 -20.46 36.03
N GLY A 787 27.14 -19.20 35.68
CA GLY A 787 26.41 -18.05 36.18
C GLY A 787 26.78 -17.56 37.58
N GLN A 788 27.63 -18.28 38.33
CA GLN A 788 28.02 -17.98 39.73
C GLN A 788 29.47 -17.48 39.83
N GLU A 789 29.74 -16.59 40.80
CA GLU A 789 31.11 -16.11 41.05
C GLU A 789 32.02 -17.28 41.47
N SER A 790 33.20 -17.36 40.87
CA SER A 790 34.17 -18.44 41.05
C SER A 790 35.59 -17.86 41.17
N PRO A 791 36.45 -18.43 42.04
CA PRO A 791 37.85 -18.00 42.14
C PRO A 791 38.68 -18.38 40.90
N THR A 792 38.21 -19.34 40.09
CA THR A 792 38.90 -19.84 38.91
C THR A 792 37.93 -19.97 37.74
N SER A 793 38.42 -19.64 36.55
CA SER A 793 37.79 -19.90 35.26
C SER A 793 38.03 -21.36 34.84
N MET A 794 37.09 -21.98 34.12
CA MET A 794 37.30 -23.30 33.52
C MET A 794 38.28 -23.20 32.34
N CYS A 795 38.28 -22.05 31.67
CA CYS A 795 39.32 -21.70 30.72
C CYS A 795 40.62 -21.34 31.44
N TYR A 796 41.70 -21.96 31.00
CA TYR A 796 43.05 -21.74 31.51
C TYR A 796 44.05 -21.50 30.37
N SER A 797 45.20 -20.93 30.70
CA SER A 797 46.28 -20.60 29.74
C SER A 797 47.52 -21.43 29.99
N ALA A 798 48.05 -22.12 28.97
CA ALA A 798 49.33 -22.80 29.05
C ALA A 798 50.28 -22.27 27.97
N ASN A 799 51.53 -21.95 28.37
CA ASN A 799 52.54 -21.36 27.48
C ASN A 799 52.03 -20.12 26.71
N GLY A 800 51.22 -19.29 27.37
CA GLY A 800 50.65 -18.08 26.78
C GLY A 800 49.53 -18.32 25.76
N THR A 801 49.00 -19.54 25.65
CA THR A 801 47.87 -19.88 24.79
C THR A 801 46.66 -20.34 25.61
N GLU A 802 45.50 -19.72 25.34
CA GLU A 802 44.23 -20.04 26.00
C GLU A 802 43.61 -21.33 25.46
N SER A 803 43.06 -22.13 26.38
CA SER A 803 42.29 -23.35 26.06
C SER A 803 40.94 -23.07 25.36
N CYS A 804 40.44 -21.84 25.47
CA CYS A 804 39.12 -21.41 24.99
C CYS A 804 39.20 -20.25 24.01
N PHE A 805 38.11 -20.02 23.26
CA PHE A 805 37.93 -18.78 22.49
C PHE A 805 37.58 -17.63 23.45
N SER A 806 38.16 -16.45 23.24
CA SER A 806 38.01 -15.30 24.13
C SER A 806 37.65 -14.05 23.34
N VAL A 807 36.58 -13.36 23.73
CA VAL A 807 36.17 -12.05 23.19
C VAL A 807 35.81 -11.10 24.33
N SER A 808 36.26 -9.87 24.24
CA SER A 808 36.23 -8.92 25.35
C SER A 808 35.64 -7.57 24.94
N TYR A 809 34.90 -6.93 25.84
CA TYR A 809 34.21 -5.65 25.61
C TYR A 809 34.40 -4.71 26.82
N PRO A 810 34.64 -3.41 26.60
CA PRO A 810 34.45 -2.42 27.65
C PRO A 810 32.96 -2.28 27.96
N VAL A 811 32.62 -2.12 29.24
CA VAL A 811 31.24 -1.97 29.71
C VAL A 811 31.14 -0.85 30.73
N MET A 812 30.06 -0.09 30.65
CA MET A 812 29.84 1.06 31.53
C MET A 812 28.45 1.03 32.16
N GLY A 813 27.72 -0.08 32.02
CA GLY A 813 26.35 -0.25 32.50
C GLY A 813 25.81 -1.65 32.20
N PRO A 814 24.52 -1.89 32.45
CA PRO A 814 23.85 -3.16 32.18
C PRO A 814 24.04 -3.62 30.73
N PHE A 815 24.17 -4.92 30.52
CA PHE A 815 24.42 -5.49 29.19
C PHE A 815 23.91 -6.93 29.04
N ARG A 816 23.80 -7.37 27.79
CA ARG A 816 23.49 -8.74 27.40
C ARG A 816 24.51 -9.24 26.39
N ILE A 817 24.94 -10.49 26.53
CA ILE A 817 25.81 -11.15 25.56
C ILE A 817 25.29 -12.55 25.22
N ASN A 818 25.33 -12.86 23.93
CA ASN A 818 24.98 -14.17 23.38
C ASN A 818 26.08 -14.60 22.40
N VAL A 819 26.62 -15.80 22.58
CA VAL A 819 27.60 -16.41 21.68
C VAL A 819 27.02 -17.72 21.17
N ARG A 820 26.78 -17.82 19.86
CA ARG A 820 26.38 -19.06 19.20
C ARG A 820 27.55 -19.65 18.44
N VAL A 821 27.78 -20.95 18.60
CA VAL A 821 28.86 -21.67 17.95
C VAL A 821 28.30 -22.64 16.92
N PHE A 822 28.86 -22.60 15.73
CA PHE A 822 28.54 -23.51 14.64
C PHE A 822 29.80 -24.21 14.15
N ASP A 823 29.64 -25.41 13.61
CA ASP A 823 30.70 -26.04 12.83
C ASP A 823 30.88 -25.33 11.48
N HIS A 824 31.90 -25.71 10.72
CA HIS A 824 32.18 -25.16 9.40
C HIS A 824 31.10 -25.42 8.33
N LEU A 825 30.14 -26.34 8.58
CA LEU A 825 29.01 -26.62 7.70
C LEU A 825 27.76 -25.83 8.10
N GLY A 826 27.82 -25.06 9.20
CA GLY A 826 26.71 -24.26 9.71
C GLY A 826 25.79 -25.02 10.67
N HIS A 827 26.16 -26.22 11.13
CA HIS A 827 25.39 -26.91 12.17
C HIS A 827 25.65 -26.30 13.54
N PHE A 828 24.60 -26.19 14.34
CA PHE A 828 24.68 -25.68 15.71
C PHE A 828 25.51 -26.62 16.60
N VAL A 829 26.40 -26.06 17.41
CA VAL A 829 27.28 -26.80 18.33
C VAL A 829 26.93 -26.49 19.79
N SER A 830 26.90 -25.21 20.16
CA SER A 830 26.58 -24.76 21.52
C SER A 830 26.23 -23.26 21.55
N GLN A 831 25.62 -22.81 22.65
CA GLN A 831 25.28 -21.41 22.87
C GLN A 831 25.56 -20.98 24.31
N TYR A 832 26.31 -19.88 24.46
CA TYR A 832 26.46 -19.17 25.71
C TYR A 832 25.56 -17.93 25.76
N GLN A 833 24.89 -17.69 26.90
CA GLN A 833 24.12 -16.48 27.10
C GLN A 833 24.25 -15.96 28.53
N LYS A 834 24.52 -14.66 28.68
CA LYS A 834 24.53 -13.97 29.97
C LYS A 834 23.92 -12.59 29.86
N SER A 835 23.13 -12.22 30.87
CA SER A 835 22.62 -10.87 31.10
C SER A 835 23.17 -10.38 32.44
N MET A 836 23.57 -9.11 32.50
CA MET A 836 23.82 -8.41 33.76
C MET A 836 22.91 -7.20 33.85
N ASN A 837 22.07 -7.18 34.88
CA ASN A 837 21.29 -6.02 35.25
C ASN A 837 22.13 -5.00 36.05
N GLU A 838 21.52 -3.88 36.42
CA GLU A 838 22.21 -2.80 37.12
C GLU A 838 22.79 -3.23 38.48
N ASP A 839 22.01 -3.91 39.32
CA ASP A 839 22.46 -4.38 40.62
C ASP A 839 23.66 -5.34 40.53
N GLN A 840 23.59 -6.28 39.58
CA GLN A 840 24.68 -7.23 39.31
C GLN A 840 25.92 -6.50 38.79
N PHE A 841 25.74 -5.50 37.92
CA PHE A 841 26.82 -4.69 37.39
C PHE A 841 27.51 -3.87 38.49
N HIS A 842 26.76 -3.22 39.37
CA HIS A 842 27.29 -2.49 40.53
C HIS A 842 28.01 -3.44 41.49
N ALA A 843 27.41 -4.60 41.80
CA ALA A 843 28.03 -5.61 42.66
C ALA A 843 29.34 -6.16 42.07
N ALA A 844 29.43 -6.27 40.74
CA ALA A 844 30.63 -6.70 40.04
C ALA A 844 31.74 -5.63 40.04
N LEU A 845 31.37 -4.33 40.01
CA LEU A 845 32.31 -3.21 40.17
C LEU A 845 32.79 -3.03 41.61
N GLY A 846 31.94 -3.32 42.59
CA GLY A 846 32.23 -3.16 44.02
C GLY A 846 31.48 -2.00 44.66
N ALA A 847 31.88 -1.62 45.89
CA ALA A 847 31.18 -0.60 46.65
C ALA A 847 31.26 0.79 45.99
N ALA A 848 30.21 1.61 46.15
CA ALA A 848 30.19 3.00 45.73
C ALA A 848 31.30 3.80 46.44
N GLN A 849 32.09 4.55 45.69
CA GLN A 849 33.23 5.33 46.20
C GLN A 849 33.02 6.84 46.14
N GLY A 850 32.01 7.32 45.40
CA GLY A 850 31.66 8.74 45.31
C GLY A 850 30.58 9.00 44.27
N SER A 851 30.41 10.26 43.89
CA SER A 851 29.39 10.70 42.92
C SER A 851 29.90 11.78 41.98
N CYS A 852 29.22 11.88 40.83
CA CYS A 852 29.34 12.98 39.88
C CYS A 852 28.45 14.16 40.32
N ASP A 853 28.60 15.30 39.64
CA ASP A 853 27.88 16.54 39.93
C ASP A 853 26.35 16.40 39.80
N ASP A 854 25.88 15.45 38.98
CA ASP A 854 24.45 15.13 38.80
C ASP A 854 23.90 14.14 39.86
N GLY A 855 24.71 13.79 40.87
CA GLY A 855 24.33 12.88 41.95
C GLY A 855 24.47 11.38 41.61
N SER A 856 24.80 11.03 40.37
CA SER A 856 25.06 9.64 39.98
C SER A 856 26.32 9.10 40.68
N LYS A 857 26.28 7.86 41.17
CA LYS A 857 27.40 7.24 41.90
C LYS A 857 28.33 6.49 40.97
N TYR A 858 29.64 6.52 41.24
CA TYR A 858 30.58 5.59 40.64
C TYR A 858 30.92 4.47 41.62
N TYR A 859 30.97 3.25 41.08
CA TYR A 859 31.20 2.01 41.83
C TYR A 859 32.61 1.47 41.53
N GLY A 860 33.24 0.87 42.52
CA GLY A 860 34.66 0.53 42.43
C GLY A 860 35.54 1.77 42.29
N GLU A 861 36.74 1.63 41.75
CA GLU A 861 37.69 2.75 41.66
C GLU A 861 37.38 3.76 40.54
N THR A 862 36.72 3.32 39.46
CA THR A 862 36.52 4.13 38.25
C THR A 862 35.08 4.19 37.73
N GLY A 863 34.19 3.28 38.13
CA GLY A 863 32.85 3.14 37.56
C GLY A 863 32.81 2.40 36.21
N ALA A 864 33.95 2.01 35.63
CA ALA A 864 34.03 1.27 34.37
C ALA A 864 34.39 -0.20 34.59
N GLY A 865 33.83 -1.07 33.73
CA GLY A 865 34.13 -2.49 33.71
C GLY A 865 34.75 -2.93 32.39
N PHE A 866 35.44 -4.07 32.42
CA PHE A 866 35.94 -4.74 31.22
C PHE A 866 35.62 -6.23 31.31
N ILE A 867 34.84 -6.72 30.36
CA ILE A 867 34.39 -8.11 30.35
C ILE A 867 35.14 -8.94 29.34
N SER A 868 35.30 -10.25 29.62
CA SER A 868 35.80 -11.23 28.66
C SER A 868 34.96 -12.48 28.72
N VAL A 869 34.29 -12.82 27.62
CA VAL A 869 33.58 -14.10 27.48
C VAL A 869 34.55 -15.16 26.98
N LYS A 870 34.60 -16.28 27.69
CA LYS A 870 35.43 -17.43 27.38
C LYS A 870 34.57 -18.59 26.91
N MET A 871 34.47 -18.81 25.61
CA MET A 871 33.66 -19.87 25.04
C MET A 871 34.43 -21.21 25.07
N TYR A 872 33.85 -22.21 25.71
CA TYR A 872 34.46 -23.53 25.83
C TYR A 872 34.45 -24.29 24.50
N PRO A 873 35.46 -25.13 24.22
CA PRO A 873 35.48 -26.02 23.06
C PRO A 873 34.63 -27.28 23.31
N VAL A 874 33.35 -27.10 23.68
CA VAL A 874 32.39 -28.19 23.93
C VAL A 874 31.08 -27.98 23.16
N SER A 875 30.41 -29.08 22.86
CA SER A 875 29.01 -29.11 22.40
C SER A 875 28.04 -28.78 23.53
N GLN A 876 26.77 -28.53 23.20
CA GLN A 876 25.71 -28.25 24.20
C GLN A 876 25.58 -29.40 25.22
N ASN A 877 25.94 -30.62 24.87
CA ASN A 877 25.91 -31.79 25.76
C ASN A 877 27.19 -31.95 26.60
N GLY A 878 28.04 -30.92 26.69
CA GLY A 878 29.27 -30.91 27.48
C GLY A 878 30.47 -31.66 26.87
N ARG A 879 30.27 -32.38 25.75
CA ARG A 879 31.34 -33.15 25.10
C ARG A 879 32.30 -32.25 24.33
N ALA A 880 33.60 -32.52 24.44
CA ALA A 880 34.64 -31.81 23.71
C ALA A 880 34.44 -31.89 22.19
N VAL A 881 34.56 -30.75 21.49
CA VAL A 881 34.40 -30.69 20.04
C VAL A 881 35.57 -31.34 19.29
N ALA A 882 35.35 -31.71 18.04
CA ALA A 882 36.39 -32.29 17.18
C ALA A 882 37.45 -31.24 16.81
N THR A 883 38.64 -31.70 16.41
CA THR A 883 39.63 -30.80 15.81
C THR A 883 39.10 -30.27 14.48
N GLY A 884 38.96 -28.96 14.32
CA GLY A 884 38.38 -28.36 13.12
C GLY A 884 38.09 -26.86 13.24
N PRO A 885 37.63 -26.20 12.16
CA PRO A 885 37.18 -24.82 12.18
C PRO A 885 35.75 -24.69 12.70
N TYR A 886 35.51 -23.64 13.50
CA TYR A 886 34.21 -23.28 14.07
C TYR A 886 33.90 -21.80 13.83
N ILE A 887 32.62 -21.49 13.76
CA ILE A 887 32.07 -20.15 13.54
C ILE A 887 31.42 -19.69 14.84
N TYR A 888 31.92 -18.60 15.41
CA TYR A 888 31.40 -17.97 16.62
C TYR A 888 30.64 -16.72 16.22
N GLN A 889 29.33 -16.72 16.40
CA GLN A 889 28.47 -15.56 16.22
C GLN A 889 28.24 -14.90 17.58
N VAL A 890 28.90 -13.78 17.82
CA VAL A 890 28.83 -13.02 19.07
C VAL A 890 27.86 -11.86 18.88
N THR A 891 26.87 -11.75 19.75
CA THR A 891 25.98 -10.59 19.85
C THR A 891 26.15 -9.96 21.22
N PHE A 892 26.64 -8.73 21.26
CA PHE A 892 26.78 -7.93 22.46
C PHE A 892 25.77 -6.77 22.42
N ILE A 893 25.03 -6.56 23.50
CA ILE A 893 24.04 -5.50 23.65
C ILE A 893 24.40 -4.72 24.90
N GLN A 894 24.64 -3.42 24.74
CA GLN A 894 24.79 -2.48 25.85
C GLN A 894 23.44 -1.77 26.03
N GLU A 895 22.88 -1.82 27.25
CA GLU A 895 21.65 -1.08 27.54
C GLU A 895 21.92 0.42 27.66
N ALA A 896 20.89 1.22 27.41
CA ALA A 896 20.97 2.65 27.69
C ALA A 896 21.16 2.85 29.20
N TYR A 897 22.18 3.63 29.58
CA TYR A 897 22.55 3.84 30.96
C TYR A 897 23.35 5.13 31.12
N ARG A 898 23.30 5.76 32.31
CA ARG A 898 24.04 7.00 32.58
C ARG A 898 25.03 6.81 33.73
N PRO A 899 26.23 6.26 33.47
CA PRO A 899 27.23 6.04 34.51
C PRO A 899 27.94 7.32 34.94
N CYS A 900 28.33 7.36 36.21
CA CYS A 900 29.40 8.23 36.68
C CYS A 900 30.75 7.52 36.51
N ILE A 901 31.71 8.19 35.85
CA ILE A 901 33.05 7.67 35.61
C ILE A 901 34.08 8.56 36.28
N LYS A 902 35.08 7.95 36.92
CA LYS A 902 36.25 8.65 37.46
C LYS A 902 37.46 8.42 36.55
N SER A 903 38.07 9.52 36.09
CA SER A 903 39.26 9.54 35.23
C SER A 903 40.30 10.46 35.87
N GLY A 904 41.43 9.90 36.30
CA GLY A 904 42.40 10.61 37.13
C GLY A 904 41.75 11.18 38.41
N ASN A 905 41.84 12.50 38.59
CA ASN A 905 41.25 13.20 39.74
C ASN A 905 39.83 13.74 39.49
N GLY A 906 39.30 13.62 38.26
CA GLY A 906 37.98 14.14 37.88
C GLY A 906 36.92 13.04 37.79
N THR A 907 35.67 13.43 38.02
CA THR A 907 34.47 12.60 37.80
C THR A 907 33.57 13.26 36.76
N TYR A 908 32.99 12.48 35.86
CA TYR A 908 32.03 12.98 34.88
C TYR A 908 30.94 11.94 34.60
N ALA A 909 29.72 12.43 34.37
CA ALA A 909 28.61 11.59 33.92
C ALA A 909 28.73 11.38 32.40
N GLN A 910 28.65 10.13 31.97
CA GLN A 910 28.60 9.76 30.55
C GLN A 910 27.19 9.28 30.24
N THR A 911 26.64 9.62 29.07
CA THR A 911 25.44 8.95 28.55
C THR A 911 25.87 7.79 27.67
N VAL A 912 25.46 6.59 28.02
CA VAL A 912 25.61 5.39 27.20
C VAL A 912 24.28 5.15 26.51
N TYR A 913 24.28 5.21 25.19
CA TYR A 913 23.10 4.88 24.40
C TYR A 913 22.99 3.37 24.22
N TYR A 914 21.77 2.89 23.97
CA TYR A 914 21.55 1.49 23.61
C TYR A 914 22.37 1.16 22.35
N SER A 915 23.20 0.11 22.43
CA SER A 915 23.98 -0.36 21.29
C SER A 915 23.94 -1.87 21.15
N ARG A 916 23.99 -2.35 19.91
CA ARG A 916 24.07 -3.77 19.59
C ARG A 916 25.17 -4.01 18.58
N THR A 917 26.14 -4.82 18.96
CA THR A 917 27.23 -5.30 18.11
C THR A 917 26.98 -6.76 17.77
N SER A 918 27.15 -7.15 16.51
CA SER A 918 27.03 -8.54 16.06
C SER A 918 28.21 -8.90 15.17
N GLU A 919 29.00 -9.87 15.60
CA GLU A 919 30.30 -10.20 15.02
C GLU A 919 30.39 -11.69 14.75
N THR A 920 31.12 -12.05 13.69
CA THR A 920 31.37 -13.44 13.33
C THR A 920 32.86 -13.70 13.30
N TYR A 921 33.31 -14.64 14.13
CA TYR A 921 34.69 -15.11 14.14
C TYR A 921 34.79 -16.52 13.60
N ARG A 922 35.77 -16.75 12.74
CA ARG A 922 36.15 -18.10 12.30
C ARG A 922 37.44 -18.47 13.04
N ARG A 923 37.38 -19.49 13.89
CA ARG A 923 38.52 -19.95 14.69
C ARG A 923 38.61 -21.46 14.70
N GLY A 924 39.84 -21.98 14.63
CA GLY A 924 40.10 -23.41 14.73
C GLY A 924 40.24 -23.85 16.18
N TYR A 925 39.84 -25.08 16.45
CA TYR A 925 40.24 -25.83 17.63
C TYR A 925 41.13 -26.99 17.19
N LYS A 926 42.40 -27.00 17.58
CA LYS A 926 43.29 -28.16 17.40
C LYS A 926 43.89 -28.54 18.75
N ARG A 927 43.56 -29.74 19.22
CA ARG A 927 44.09 -30.27 20.48
C ARG A 927 45.61 -30.41 20.38
N ALA A 928 46.34 -29.91 21.37
CA ALA A 928 47.73 -30.28 21.53
C ALA A 928 47.83 -31.80 21.68
N LYS A 929 48.61 -32.47 20.83
CA LYS A 929 48.95 -33.88 21.06
C LYS A 929 49.84 -33.91 22.30
N ASN A 930 49.38 -34.55 23.38
CA ASN A 930 50.26 -34.88 24.50
C ASN A 930 51.49 -35.60 23.92
N LYS A 931 52.67 -35.05 24.18
CA LYS A 931 53.94 -35.78 24.08
C LYS A 931 54.26 -36.35 25.44
#